data_AF-A0ABD3FVE8-F1
#
_entry.id   AF-A0ABD3FVE8-F1
#
_cell.length_a   1.000
_cell.length_b   1.000
_cell.length_c   1.000
_cell.angle_alpha   90.00
_cell.angle_beta   90.00
_cell.angle_gamma   90.00
#
_symmetry.space_group_name_H-M   'P 1'
#
loop_
_entity.id
_entity.type
_entity.pdbx_description
1 polymer ?
#
loop_
_entity_poly.entity_id
_entity_poly.type
_entity_poly.pdbx_seq_one_letter_code
_entity_poly.pdbx_strand_id
1 'polypeptide(L)'
;MKRMEIEEKINKARKDQPTANANAANIFPPALMRRFEVHLIPAVKLKAVPIREVKAAKVGALVRIKGMVTRVSTVKPLLTVATYTCEACAYEVYQEVKARQFNPLTQCPSARCETNKAQGRLIMQTKASKFDKYQEVKFQELPDQVPMGHIPRSLTVYLRGELTRTCEPGALVTICGVFLPLPYSAQRQMQMGLVTETYLEATDVVNHKKRYSAMESSEAMESAVLRLQEGEENVYEVLSQSLAPEIYGHEDVKKALLLLLIGGVTKRMDEGMKLRGDLNVLLMGDPGVAKSQLLKHIATVAPRGVYTTGKGSSGVGLTAAVVRDATTKEMTLEGGALVLADMGICCIDEFDKMEEGDRTAIHEVMEQQTVSIAKAGITTTLNARTSVLAAANPIFGRYNKKPSASQSINLPNVLLSRFDLLFLLLDIANYEKDEALARHVTYVHRISRNPEMSFEPVRLEPSIQRTSGGKEKINKARKEREERAKRAEKGFSEVIGIDLGTTYSCVGVWKDGQVEIIANSEGNRTTPSWVAFNESERLIGEAAKIQAAGNAVNTVFDAKRIIGRSFSDEVVKKDAKHFPFTIKESDDDKVLIEVEFKNEKKSFTPEEISSMVLLRMKETAEAFLGQSISQAVVTVPAYFNDQQRQSTKDAGSIAGLDVKRIINEPTAAALAYGLDTNAGTDGKACNVLIFDLGGGTFDVSILSIENGIFEVKSTGGDTHLGGEDFDNNMVEHLLTEFKRKNRNLDPSSSARAMRRLRTACESAKRMLSTTTSASVEVDSLFEGVDFSSTVTRAKFESLNEELFKRCEETVLKVLEDAKMKPEEVTELVLVGGSTRIPKVQTMLSTLFGGKELSKSINPDEAVAYGAAVQGAILDGIRNDATNSLLLVDVTPLSLGIETVGKVMSVLIKRNTAIPVRKTRVYTTEEDYQTSVDVCIYEGERACVESNNKLGEFNISGLERAKRGEPQVEVTFEIDANGILNVSARDKKTGAKAETTISNNRGRLSQEDIDRMVAEADKFKKDDAEMLRRIEARNDLEQFIYRAIEMAREKGDTNVESTIRDARD
;
A
#
# COMPACT_ATOMS: atom_id res chain seq x y z
N MET A 1 -32.43 -5.80 66.01
CA MET A 1 -33.04 -4.52 66.43
C MET A 1 -32.54 -3.32 65.63
N LYS A 2 -31.24 -2.96 65.62
CA LYS A 2 -30.74 -1.83 64.79
C LYS A 2 -30.96 -1.93 63.27
N ARG A 3 -31.03 -3.15 62.70
CA ARG A 3 -31.38 -3.34 61.28
C ARG A 3 -32.87 -3.12 60.98
N MET A 4 -33.75 -3.50 61.90
CA MET A 4 -35.20 -3.24 61.79
C MET A 4 -35.50 -1.76 61.92
N GLU A 5 -34.85 -1.03 62.84
CA GLU A 5 -35.03 0.43 62.96
C GLU A 5 -34.55 1.19 61.71
N ILE A 6 -33.55 0.67 60.99
CA ILE A 6 -33.07 1.27 59.74
C ILE A 6 -34.03 0.96 58.60
N GLU A 7 -34.55 -0.27 58.50
CA GLU A 7 -35.59 -0.62 57.52
C GLU A 7 -36.90 0.13 57.76
N GLU A 8 -37.27 0.36 59.02
CA GLU A 8 -38.47 1.09 59.38
C GLU A 8 -38.32 2.59 59.12
N LYS A 9 -37.13 3.17 59.34
CA LYS A 9 -36.80 4.55 58.93
C LYS A 9 -36.75 4.72 57.41
N ILE A 10 -36.25 3.73 56.66
CA ILE A 10 -36.25 3.74 55.19
C ILE A 10 -37.68 3.58 54.64
N ASN A 11 -38.51 2.76 55.27
CA ASN A 11 -39.92 2.59 54.88
C ASN A 11 -40.81 3.77 55.29
N LYS A 12 -40.50 4.47 56.39
CA LYS A 12 -41.13 5.77 56.71
C LYS A 12 -40.72 6.86 55.73
N ALA A 13 -39.44 6.95 55.38
CA ALA A 13 -38.95 7.89 54.37
C ALA A 13 -39.56 7.64 52.96
N ARG A 14 -39.97 6.40 52.66
CA ARG A 14 -40.71 6.06 51.43
C ARG A 14 -42.21 6.31 51.49
N LYS A 15 -42.82 6.36 52.69
CA LYS A 15 -44.26 6.61 52.87
C LYS A 15 -44.60 8.10 53.03
N ASP A 16 -43.65 8.94 53.44
CA ASP A 16 -43.84 10.38 53.64
C ASP A 16 -43.46 11.26 52.43
N GLN A 17 -43.34 10.70 51.21
CA GLN A 17 -43.30 11.54 50.02
C GLN A 17 -44.73 11.95 49.65
N PRO A 18 -45.09 13.25 49.77
CA PRO A 18 -46.42 13.70 49.39
C PRO A 18 -46.62 13.46 47.89
N THR A 19 -47.80 12.94 47.56
CA THR A 19 -48.41 13.04 46.23
C THR A 19 -48.37 14.51 45.79
N ALA A 20 -47.35 14.87 45.01
CA ALA A 20 -47.21 16.20 44.43
C ALA A 20 -48.22 16.35 43.29
N ASN A 21 -49.44 16.72 43.67
CA ASN A 21 -50.36 17.39 42.77
C ASN A 21 -49.82 18.78 42.43
N ALA A 22 -49.88 19.08 41.13
CA ALA A 22 -49.98 20.41 40.52
C ALA A 22 -48.90 21.46 40.84
N ASN A 23 -48.29 21.98 39.76
CA ASN A 23 -47.44 23.19 39.67
C ASN A 23 -45.95 23.04 40.05
N ALA A 24 -45.18 22.43 39.14
CA ALA A 24 -43.80 22.85 38.89
C ALA A 24 -43.49 22.64 37.40
N ALA A 25 -43.15 23.72 36.70
CA ALA A 25 -42.76 23.70 35.30
C ALA A 25 -41.53 22.80 35.07
N ASN A 26 -41.56 22.01 33.99
CA ASN A 26 -40.41 21.41 33.28
C ASN A 26 -39.14 21.16 34.12
N ILE A 27 -39.18 20.19 35.04
CA ILE A 27 -37.96 19.69 35.68
C ILE A 27 -37.44 18.54 34.81
N PHE A 28 -36.37 18.79 34.05
CA PHE A 28 -35.68 17.75 33.29
C PHE A 28 -35.30 16.58 34.21
N PRO A 29 -35.44 15.31 33.76
CA PRO A 29 -34.98 14.15 34.51
C PRO A 29 -33.55 14.33 35.06
N PRO A 30 -33.25 13.89 36.30
CA PRO A 30 -31.91 13.97 36.87
C PRO A 30 -30.83 13.33 35.99
N ALA A 31 -31.19 12.28 35.23
CA ALA A 31 -30.33 11.63 34.25
C ALA A 31 -29.92 12.57 33.09
N LEU A 32 -30.78 13.50 32.68
CA LEU A 32 -30.49 14.53 31.67
C LEU A 32 -29.58 15.64 32.23
N MET A 33 -29.75 16.01 33.51
CA MET A 33 -28.94 17.06 34.15
C MET A 33 -27.54 16.60 34.60
N ARG A 34 -27.28 15.30 34.67
CA ARG A 34 -26.01 14.73 35.14
C ARG A 34 -24.88 14.95 34.11
N ARG A 35 -23.90 15.80 34.47
CA ARG A 35 -22.72 16.15 33.66
C ARG A 35 -21.48 15.29 33.90
N PHE A 36 -21.44 14.51 34.98
CA PHE A 36 -20.29 13.69 35.36
C PHE A 36 -20.65 12.21 35.52
N GLU A 37 -19.80 11.34 34.98
CA GLU A 37 -19.84 9.89 35.19
C GLU A 37 -19.05 9.53 36.46
N VAL A 38 -19.56 8.58 37.24
CA VAL A 38 -18.91 8.14 38.48
C VAL A 38 -18.56 6.67 38.32
N HIS A 39 -17.27 6.35 38.30
CA HIS A 39 -16.76 4.98 38.25
C HIS A 39 -16.37 4.52 39.65
N LEU A 40 -16.81 3.31 40.01
CA LEU A 40 -16.45 2.69 41.28
C LEU A 40 -15.14 1.93 41.10
N ILE A 41 -14.05 2.53 41.59
CA ILE A 41 -12.74 1.87 41.64
C ILE A 41 -12.63 1.11 42.97
N PRO A 42 -12.42 -0.22 42.97
CA PRO A 42 -12.29 -0.98 44.21
C PRO A 42 -10.99 -0.59 44.95
N ALA A 43 -11.13 -0.04 46.16
CA ALA A 43 -10.02 0.45 46.98
C ALA A 43 -9.12 -0.64 47.60
N VAL A 44 -9.59 -1.89 47.65
CA VAL A 44 -8.86 -3.05 48.21
C VAL A 44 -8.54 -4.01 47.07
N LYS A 45 -7.35 -4.64 47.10
CA LYS A 45 -6.94 -5.72 46.16
C LYS A 45 -7.89 -6.92 46.24
N LEU A 46 -9.11 -6.78 45.71
CA LEU A 46 -10.00 -7.90 45.42
C LEU A 46 -9.20 -8.85 44.53
N LYS A 47 -9.00 -10.08 45.02
CA LYS A 47 -8.24 -11.11 44.31
C LYS A 47 -9.04 -11.46 43.06
N ALA A 48 -8.37 -11.47 41.91
CA ALA A 48 -9.00 -11.89 40.68
C ALA A 48 -9.36 -13.38 40.78
N VAL A 49 -10.62 -13.72 40.51
CA VAL A 49 -11.10 -15.09 40.44
C VAL A 49 -11.14 -15.54 38.97
N PRO A 50 -10.78 -16.80 38.68
CA PRO A 50 -11.02 -17.41 37.36
C PRO A 50 -12.50 -17.36 36.98
N ILE A 51 -12.78 -17.26 35.68
CA ILE A 51 -14.17 -17.19 35.18
C ILE A 51 -14.97 -18.43 35.61
N ARG A 52 -14.31 -19.59 35.70
CA ARG A 52 -14.93 -20.84 36.17
C ARG A 52 -15.43 -20.81 37.61
N GLU A 53 -14.87 -19.93 38.45
CA GLU A 53 -15.28 -19.76 39.85
C GLU A 53 -16.48 -18.81 40.01
N VAL A 54 -16.84 -18.06 38.95
CA VAL A 54 -18.03 -17.19 38.94
C VAL A 54 -19.28 -18.06 38.78
N LYS A 55 -19.83 -18.52 39.91
CA LYS A 55 -21.05 -19.33 40.00
C LYS A 55 -22.26 -18.46 40.34
N ALA A 56 -23.46 -19.05 40.30
CA ALA A 56 -24.74 -18.40 40.65
C ALA A 56 -24.71 -17.67 42.01
N ALA A 57 -23.92 -18.13 42.98
CA ALA A 57 -23.76 -17.49 44.29
C ALA A 57 -23.13 -16.07 44.23
N LYS A 58 -22.53 -15.68 43.10
CA LYS A 58 -21.93 -14.36 42.88
C LYS A 58 -22.84 -13.41 42.09
N VAL A 59 -24.07 -13.82 41.75
CA VAL A 59 -25.04 -12.94 41.09
C VAL A 59 -25.42 -11.79 42.03
N GLY A 60 -25.37 -10.56 41.52
CA GLY A 60 -25.53 -9.31 42.27
C GLY A 60 -24.29 -8.87 43.06
N ALA A 61 -23.20 -9.64 43.04
CA ALA A 61 -21.96 -9.29 43.72
C ALA A 61 -20.94 -8.65 42.78
N LEU A 62 -20.11 -7.76 43.34
CA LEU A 62 -18.94 -7.22 42.65
C LEU A 62 -17.87 -8.33 42.56
N VAL A 63 -17.52 -8.72 41.33
CA VAL A 63 -16.50 -9.72 41.04
C VAL A 63 -15.36 -9.07 40.25
N ARG A 64 -14.16 -9.61 40.44
CA ARG A 64 -12.97 -9.23 39.67
C ARG A 64 -12.49 -10.44 38.92
N ILE A 65 -12.53 -10.39 37.59
CA ILE A 65 -12.15 -11.50 36.72
C ILE A 65 -10.95 -11.11 35.88
N LYS A 66 -10.04 -12.08 35.67
CA LYS A 66 -8.88 -11.95 34.79
C LYS A 66 -9.04 -12.92 33.63
N GLY A 67 -8.74 -12.47 32.43
CA GLY A 67 -9.08 -13.17 31.20
C GLY A 67 -8.60 -12.44 29.97
N MET A 68 -8.82 -13.06 28.82
CA MET A 68 -8.49 -12.50 27.51
C MET A 68 -9.76 -12.03 26.82
N VAL A 69 -9.70 -10.87 26.17
CA VAL A 69 -10.80 -10.38 25.33
C VAL A 69 -10.78 -11.13 23.99
N THR A 70 -11.86 -11.83 23.66
CA THR A 70 -11.95 -12.59 22.39
C THR A 70 -12.64 -11.81 21.29
N ARG A 71 -13.68 -11.05 21.63
CA ARG A 71 -14.49 -10.28 20.69
C ARG A 71 -14.96 -8.97 21.33
N VAL A 72 -14.96 -7.92 20.53
CA VAL A 72 -15.39 -6.57 20.92
C VAL A 72 -16.38 -6.06 19.88
N SER A 73 -17.55 -5.56 20.31
CA SER A 73 -18.50 -4.90 19.42
C SER A 73 -18.08 -3.48 19.10
N THR A 74 -18.65 -2.90 18.04
CA THR A 74 -18.62 -1.45 17.83
C THR A 74 -19.29 -0.72 19.01
N VAL A 75 -18.92 0.55 19.23
CA VAL A 75 -19.56 1.39 20.24
C VAL A 75 -20.93 1.81 19.71
N LYS A 76 -21.97 1.45 20.45
CA LYS A 76 -23.38 1.68 20.10
C LYS A 76 -23.95 2.78 21.01
N PRO A 77 -24.83 3.66 20.51
CA PRO A 77 -25.55 4.61 21.36
C PRO A 77 -26.69 3.88 22.09
N LEU A 78 -26.62 3.81 23.43
CA LEU A 78 -27.68 3.30 24.29
C LEU A 78 -28.56 4.45 24.74
N LEU A 79 -29.84 4.41 24.38
CA LEU A 79 -30.83 5.40 24.82
C LEU A 79 -31.03 5.29 26.34
N THR A 80 -30.70 6.35 27.08
CA THR A 80 -30.89 6.42 28.54
C THR A 80 -32.12 7.24 28.91
N VAL A 81 -32.40 8.30 28.14
CA VAL A 81 -33.62 9.11 28.28
C VAL A 81 -34.20 9.38 26.91
N ALA A 82 -35.42 8.90 26.68
CA ALA A 82 -36.20 9.14 25.48
C ALA A 82 -37.06 10.40 25.65
N THR A 83 -36.92 11.37 24.75
CA THR A 83 -37.71 12.60 24.75
C THR A 83 -38.77 12.51 23.66
N TYR A 84 -40.02 12.78 24.00
CA TYR A 84 -41.17 12.75 23.10
C TYR A 84 -41.80 14.13 23.01
N THR A 85 -42.17 14.57 21.81
CA THR A 85 -42.92 15.80 21.59
C THR A 85 -44.27 15.47 20.99
N CYS A 86 -45.34 16.04 21.54
CA CYS A 86 -46.69 15.89 21.02
C CYS A 86 -46.92 16.79 19.80
N GLU A 87 -47.40 16.22 18.70
CA GLU A 87 -47.71 16.96 17.46
C GLU A 87 -48.82 18.00 17.65
N ALA A 88 -49.82 17.71 18.51
CA ALA A 88 -51.00 18.56 18.66
C ALA A 88 -50.82 19.72 19.67
N CYS A 89 -49.99 19.54 20.70
CA CYS A 89 -49.85 20.55 21.77
C CYS A 89 -48.40 20.97 22.04
N ALA A 90 -47.44 20.44 21.29
CA ALA A 90 -46.00 20.68 21.45
C ALA A 90 -45.45 20.38 22.86
N TYR A 91 -46.17 19.60 23.67
CA TYR A 91 -45.75 19.22 25.01
C TYR A 91 -44.62 18.17 24.94
N GLU A 92 -43.54 18.41 25.69
CA GLU A 92 -42.40 17.50 25.79
C GLU A 92 -42.55 16.55 26.99
N VAL A 93 -42.33 15.26 26.77
CA VAL A 93 -42.36 14.21 27.79
C VAL A 93 -41.05 13.47 27.77
N TYR A 94 -40.45 13.26 28.94
CA TYR A 94 -39.20 12.53 29.09
C TYR A 94 -39.45 11.17 29.75
N GLN A 95 -38.97 10.09 29.15
CA GLN A 95 -39.06 8.73 29.66
C GLN A 95 -37.65 8.17 29.91
N GLU A 96 -37.32 7.86 31.17
CA GLU A 96 -36.07 7.17 31.50
C GLU A 96 -36.15 5.68 31.08
N VAL A 97 -35.18 5.26 30.27
CA VAL A 97 -35.10 3.89 29.75
C VAL A 97 -34.15 3.09 30.64
N LYS A 98 -34.71 2.28 31.55
CA LYS A 98 -33.94 1.44 32.49
C LYS A 98 -33.66 0.02 31.97
N ALA A 99 -34.29 -0.38 30.87
CA ALA A 99 -34.18 -1.72 30.29
C ALA A 99 -33.88 -1.65 28.78
N ARG A 100 -33.21 -2.69 28.25
CA ARG A 100 -32.86 -2.81 26.82
C ARG A 100 -34.07 -2.80 25.88
N GLN A 101 -35.23 -3.21 26.38
CA GLN A 101 -36.51 -3.10 25.70
C GLN A 101 -37.42 -2.26 26.57
N PHE A 102 -38.02 -1.23 25.98
CA PHE A 102 -38.99 -0.39 26.65
C PHE A 102 -40.14 -0.11 25.68
N ASN A 103 -41.33 0.06 26.23
CA ASN A 103 -42.49 0.44 25.44
C ASN A 103 -42.48 1.96 25.26
N PRO A 104 -42.42 2.48 24.01
CA PRO A 104 -42.45 3.91 23.77
C PRO A 104 -43.81 4.48 24.12
N LEU A 105 -43.83 5.69 24.67
CA LEU A 105 -45.07 6.41 24.94
C LEU A 105 -45.72 6.85 23.62
N THR A 106 -46.97 6.44 23.42
CA THR A 106 -47.74 6.75 22.19
C THR A 106 -48.79 7.84 22.42
N GLN A 107 -49.25 8.02 23.66
CA GLN A 107 -50.31 8.97 24.03
C GLN A 107 -49.77 10.12 24.87
N CYS A 108 -50.15 11.35 24.53
CA CYS A 108 -49.72 12.56 25.22
C CYS A 108 -50.44 12.72 26.58
N PRO A 109 -49.71 12.82 27.71
CA PRO A 109 -50.27 13.03 29.05
C PRO A 109 -50.55 14.52 29.38
N SER A 110 -50.59 15.41 28.38
CA SER A 110 -50.75 16.85 28.65
C SER A 110 -52.20 17.19 28.98
N ALA A 111 -52.39 18.05 30.00
CA ALA A 111 -53.72 18.56 30.37
C ALA A 111 -54.43 19.28 29.21
N ARG A 112 -53.67 19.87 28.27
CA ARG A 112 -54.21 20.50 27.04
C ARG A 112 -54.80 19.49 26.06
N CYS A 113 -54.16 18.34 25.85
CA CYS A 113 -54.70 17.29 24.97
C CYS A 113 -55.90 16.59 25.61
N GLU A 114 -55.87 16.40 26.92
CA GLU A 114 -56.96 15.77 27.68
C GLU A 114 -58.22 16.65 27.70
N THR A 115 -58.06 17.96 27.90
CA THR A 115 -59.17 18.95 27.85
C THR A 115 -59.77 19.08 26.45
N ASN A 116 -58.93 19.02 25.40
CA ASN A 116 -59.36 19.17 24.02
C ASN A 116 -59.84 17.87 23.35
N LYS A 117 -59.87 16.72 24.07
CA LYS A 117 -60.15 15.37 23.50
C LYS A 117 -59.32 15.03 22.25
N ALA A 118 -58.15 15.65 22.10
CA ALA A 118 -57.28 15.44 20.95
C ALA A 118 -56.28 14.31 21.27
N GLN A 119 -56.32 13.22 20.52
CA GLN A 119 -55.31 12.15 20.61
C GLN A 119 -54.03 12.57 19.89
N GLY A 120 -53.29 13.50 20.48
CA GLY A 120 -52.01 13.95 19.95
C GLY A 120 -50.99 12.80 19.99
N ARG A 121 -50.45 12.44 18.82
CA ARG A 121 -49.41 11.42 18.69
C ARG A 121 -48.09 11.96 19.24
N LEU A 122 -47.44 11.17 20.09
CA LEU A 122 -46.10 11.44 20.58
C LEU A 122 -45.06 10.98 19.56
N ILE A 123 -44.16 11.89 19.17
CA ILE A 123 -43.03 11.62 18.27
C ILE A 123 -41.75 11.72 19.08
N MET A 124 -40.93 10.66 19.05
CA MET A 124 -39.64 10.65 19.73
C MET A 124 -38.67 11.61 19.02
N GLN A 125 -38.14 12.58 19.77
CA GLN A 125 -37.13 13.51 19.28
C GLN A 125 -35.73 12.96 19.61
N THR A 126 -35.00 12.53 18.57
CA THR A 126 -33.64 12.00 18.70
C THR A 126 -32.66 13.06 19.21
N LYS A 127 -32.79 14.32 18.77
CA LYS A 127 -31.89 15.42 19.20
C LYS A 127 -32.03 15.81 20.68
N ALA A 128 -33.23 15.64 21.24
CA ALA A 128 -33.51 15.97 22.64
C ALA A 128 -33.36 14.75 23.58
N SER A 129 -33.08 13.57 23.03
CA SER A 129 -32.90 12.33 23.78
C SER A 129 -31.44 12.16 24.20
N LYS A 130 -31.19 11.56 25.37
CA LYS A 130 -29.82 11.30 25.87
C LYS A 130 -29.37 9.89 25.50
N PHE A 131 -28.27 9.81 24.77
CA PHE A 131 -27.60 8.57 24.42
C PHE A 131 -26.29 8.44 25.19
N ASP A 132 -26.01 7.24 25.69
CA ASP A 132 -24.76 6.88 26.35
C ASP A 132 -23.96 5.90 25.47
N LYS A 133 -22.64 5.92 25.57
CA LYS A 133 -21.77 4.99 24.84
C LYS A 133 -21.94 3.60 25.44
N TYR A 134 -22.23 2.61 24.61
CA TYR A 134 -22.39 1.22 25.04
C TYR A 134 -21.55 0.29 24.17
N GLN A 135 -20.86 -0.66 24.79
CA GLN A 135 -20.05 -1.63 24.07
C GLN A 135 -20.13 -3.01 24.73
N GLU A 136 -20.20 -4.05 23.91
CA GLU A 136 -20.25 -5.44 24.34
C GLU A 136 -18.92 -6.13 24.07
N VAL A 137 -18.39 -6.83 25.08
CA VAL A 137 -17.10 -7.51 25.04
C VAL A 137 -17.29 -8.96 25.47
N LYS A 138 -16.85 -9.91 24.65
CA LYS A 138 -16.70 -11.31 25.07
C LYS A 138 -15.34 -11.53 25.69
N PHE A 139 -15.35 -12.19 26.83
CA PHE A 139 -14.21 -12.38 27.70
C PHE A 139 -14.02 -13.87 27.98
N GLN A 140 -12.82 -14.41 27.79
CA GLN A 140 -12.51 -15.83 27.93
C GLN A 140 -11.49 -16.09 29.03
N GLU A 141 -11.61 -17.26 29.67
CA GLU A 141 -10.67 -17.76 30.67
C GLU A 141 -9.28 -17.95 30.04
N LEU A 142 -8.23 -17.70 30.82
CA LEU A 142 -6.86 -17.86 30.36
C LEU A 142 -6.47 -19.35 30.26
N PRO A 143 -5.62 -19.76 29.31
CA PRO A 143 -5.22 -21.17 29.14
C PRO A 143 -4.60 -21.80 30.39
N ASP A 144 -3.87 -21.02 31.20
CA ASP A 144 -3.25 -21.43 32.48
C ASP A 144 -4.29 -21.81 33.55
N GLN A 145 -5.53 -21.34 33.43
CA GLN A 145 -6.62 -21.60 34.37
C GLN A 145 -7.54 -22.73 33.91
N VAL A 146 -7.32 -23.31 32.72
CA VAL A 146 -8.15 -24.39 32.16
C VAL A 146 -7.57 -25.76 32.55
N PRO A 147 -8.31 -26.58 33.31
CA PRO A 147 -7.88 -27.95 33.61
C PRO A 147 -7.78 -28.81 32.34
N MET A 148 -6.82 -29.74 32.29
CA MET A 148 -6.66 -30.67 31.17
C MET A 148 -7.98 -31.38 30.84
N GLY A 149 -8.38 -31.33 29.56
CA GLY A 149 -9.61 -31.96 29.06
C GLY A 149 -10.88 -31.10 29.17
N HIS A 150 -10.81 -29.87 29.68
CA HIS A 150 -11.96 -28.95 29.75
C HIS A 150 -11.91 -27.86 28.67
N ILE A 151 -13.08 -27.45 28.20
CA ILE A 151 -13.22 -26.31 27.27
C ILE A 151 -13.11 -24.99 28.06
N PRO A 152 -12.40 -23.96 27.55
CA PRO A 152 -12.34 -22.66 28.20
C PRO A 152 -13.73 -22.00 28.28
N ARG A 153 -14.06 -21.39 29.42
CA ARG A 153 -15.34 -20.69 29.59
C ARG A 153 -15.25 -19.27 29.09
N SER A 154 -16.37 -18.75 28.54
CA SER A 154 -16.52 -17.36 28.14
C SER A 154 -17.66 -16.67 28.90
N LEU A 155 -17.52 -15.37 29.08
CA LEU A 155 -18.45 -14.48 29.76
C LEU A 155 -18.66 -13.22 28.90
N THR A 156 -19.90 -12.74 28.83
CA THR A 156 -20.21 -11.47 28.18
C THR A 156 -20.10 -10.32 29.18
N VAL A 157 -19.38 -9.27 28.82
CA VAL A 157 -19.13 -8.07 29.63
C VAL A 157 -19.68 -6.84 28.91
N TYR A 158 -20.38 -5.97 29.63
CA TYR A 158 -20.88 -4.71 29.10
C TYR A 158 -20.07 -3.54 29.66
N LEU A 159 -19.59 -2.70 28.74
CA LEU A 159 -18.89 -1.45 29.00
C LEU A 159 -19.84 -0.29 28.70
N ARG A 160 -19.86 0.74 29.55
CA ARG A 160 -20.66 1.97 29.38
C ARG A 160 -19.80 3.22 29.53
N GLY A 161 -20.22 4.31 28.90
CA GLY A 161 -19.58 5.62 29.03
C GLY A 161 -18.10 5.60 28.62
N GLU A 162 -17.24 6.17 29.46
CA GLU A 162 -15.78 6.26 29.22
C GLU A 162 -15.02 4.93 29.30
N LEU A 163 -15.64 3.86 29.84
CA LEU A 163 -15.04 2.52 29.79
C LEU A 163 -15.10 1.91 28.38
N THR A 164 -15.92 2.45 27.48
CA THR A 164 -15.95 2.00 26.08
C THR A 164 -14.62 2.33 25.36
N ARG A 165 -14.21 1.49 24.41
CA ARG A 165 -12.93 1.56 23.67
C ARG A 165 -11.66 1.28 24.51
N THR A 166 -11.78 0.87 25.77
CA THR A 166 -10.62 0.52 26.62
C THR A 166 -10.07 -0.90 26.37
N CYS A 167 -10.87 -1.77 25.75
CA CYS A 167 -10.57 -3.17 25.48
C CYS A 167 -10.36 -3.41 23.99
N GLU A 168 -9.30 -4.15 23.65
CA GLU A 168 -9.01 -4.61 22.29
C GLU A 168 -9.09 -6.15 22.24
N PRO A 169 -9.50 -6.77 21.12
CA PRO A 169 -9.36 -8.21 20.92
C PRO A 169 -7.91 -8.68 21.17
N GLY A 170 -7.75 -9.81 21.86
CA GLY A 170 -6.45 -10.37 22.26
C GLY A 170 -5.78 -9.69 23.47
N ALA A 171 -6.37 -8.63 24.05
CA ALA A 171 -5.83 -7.99 25.24
C ALA A 171 -6.10 -8.79 26.52
N LEU A 172 -5.08 -8.89 27.37
CA LEU A 172 -5.21 -9.39 28.74
C LEU A 172 -5.69 -8.25 29.64
N VAL A 173 -6.92 -8.35 30.11
CA VAL A 173 -7.52 -7.34 30.99
C VAL A 173 -8.01 -7.96 32.29
N THR A 174 -8.06 -7.15 33.34
CA THR A 174 -8.79 -7.50 34.56
C THR A 174 -9.97 -6.57 34.67
N ILE A 175 -11.15 -7.17 34.67
CA ILE A 175 -12.41 -6.45 34.69
C ILE A 175 -12.99 -6.62 36.08
N CYS A 176 -13.30 -5.49 36.72
CA CYS A 176 -14.14 -5.47 37.90
C CYS A 176 -15.55 -5.05 37.48
N GLY A 177 -16.54 -5.79 37.95
CA GLY A 177 -17.92 -5.50 37.59
C GLY A 177 -18.92 -6.27 38.45
N VAL A 178 -20.19 -5.90 38.32
CA VAL A 178 -21.28 -6.59 39.01
C VAL A 178 -21.82 -7.68 38.11
N PHE A 179 -21.86 -8.91 38.60
CA PHE A 179 -22.36 -10.06 37.83
C PHE A 179 -23.89 -10.11 37.90
N LEU A 180 -24.58 -9.92 36.78
CA LEU A 180 -26.03 -9.72 36.73
C LEU A 180 -26.71 -10.70 35.76
N PRO A 181 -27.97 -11.10 36.01
CA PRO A 181 -28.77 -11.83 35.04
C PRO A 181 -29.40 -10.86 34.03
N LEU A 182 -29.52 -11.28 32.77
CA LEU A 182 -30.27 -10.57 31.73
C LEU A 182 -31.77 -10.84 31.91
N PRO A 183 -32.60 -9.81 32.19
CA PRO A 183 -34.04 -9.99 32.21
C PRO A 183 -34.58 -10.17 30.78
N TYR A 184 -35.31 -11.25 30.53
CA TYR A 184 -36.03 -11.47 29.27
C TYR A 184 -37.35 -10.69 29.24
N SER A 185 -37.85 -10.40 28.03
CA SER A 185 -39.22 -9.90 27.86
C SER A 185 -40.24 -10.98 28.21
N ALA A 186 -41.42 -10.58 28.69
CA ALA A 186 -42.45 -11.51 29.17
C ALA A 186 -42.80 -12.63 28.17
N GLN A 187 -42.83 -12.33 26.86
CA GLN A 187 -43.05 -13.32 25.80
C GLN A 187 -41.91 -14.33 25.65
N ARG A 188 -40.65 -13.88 25.73
CA ARG A 188 -39.47 -14.73 25.57
C ARG A 188 -39.17 -15.56 26.82
N GLN A 189 -39.52 -15.01 27.99
CA GLN A 189 -39.45 -15.67 29.29
C GLN A 189 -40.45 -16.85 29.39
N MET A 190 -41.59 -16.75 28.69
CA MET A 190 -42.59 -17.82 28.59
C MET A 190 -42.10 -19.02 27.75
N GLN A 191 -41.18 -18.80 26.80
CA GLN A 191 -40.60 -19.87 25.94
C GLN A 191 -39.32 -20.49 26.52
N MET A 192 -38.49 -19.72 27.22
CA MET A 192 -37.16 -20.14 27.71
C MET A 192 -37.15 -20.71 29.15
N GLY A 193 -38.27 -20.66 29.86
CA GLY A 193 -38.36 -21.12 31.26
C GLY A 193 -37.63 -20.21 32.26
N LEU A 194 -37.19 -20.77 33.41
CA LEU A 194 -36.54 -20.05 34.51
C LEU A 194 -35.05 -19.72 34.27
N VAL A 195 -34.47 -20.18 33.16
CA VAL A 195 -33.04 -20.01 32.86
C VAL A 195 -32.81 -18.61 32.28
N THR A 196 -31.94 -17.84 32.91
CA THR A 196 -31.54 -16.50 32.45
C THR A 196 -30.07 -16.51 32.07
N GLU A 197 -29.73 -15.90 30.93
CA GLU A 197 -28.33 -15.61 30.60
C GLU A 197 -27.74 -14.62 31.60
N THR A 198 -26.43 -14.71 31.83
CA THR A 198 -25.72 -13.84 32.78
C THR A 198 -24.67 -13.02 32.05
N TYR A 199 -24.44 -11.81 32.54
CA TYR A 199 -23.44 -10.89 32.02
C TYR A 199 -22.75 -10.16 33.16
N LEU A 200 -21.60 -9.58 32.89
CA LEU A 200 -20.90 -8.70 33.82
C LEU A 200 -21.06 -7.25 33.40
N GLU A 201 -21.59 -6.40 34.27
CA GLU A 201 -21.58 -4.95 34.06
C GLU A 201 -20.27 -4.39 34.63
N ALA A 202 -19.36 -3.93 33.76
CA ALA A 202 -18.04 -3.48 34.18
C ALA A 202 -18.13 -2.11 34.87
N THR A 203 -17.47 -2.00 36.02
CA THR A 203 -17.26 -0.73 36.74
C THR A 203 -15.85 -0.20 36.55
N ASP A 204 -14.88 -1.09 36.33
CA ASP A 204 -13.46 -0.77 36.15
C ASP A 204 -12.79 -1.79 35.22
N VAL A 205 -11.89 -1.31 34.36
CA VAL A 205 -11.14 -2.12 33.40
C VAL A 205 -9.66 -1.76 33.51
N VAL A 206 -8.86 -2.74 33.95
CA VAL A 206 -7.40 -2.59 34.03
C VAL A 206 -6.75 -3.40 32.92
N ASN A 207 -6.13 -2.72 31.96
CA ASN A 207 -5.40 -3.36 30.87
C ASN A 207 -3.96 -3.68 31.28
N HIS A 208 -3.55 -4.95 31.14
CA HIS A 208 -2.20 -5.40 31.49
C HIS A 208 -1.18 -5.28 30.35
N LYS A 209 -1.56 -4.83 29.13
CA LYS A 209 -0.62 -4.55 28.03
C LYS A 209 0.48 -3.55 28.42
N LYS A 210 0.22 -2.64 29.37
CA LYS A 210 1.19 -1.65 29.87
C LYS A 210 2.14 -2.16 30.98
N ARG A 211 2.11 -3.45 31.32
CA ARG A 211 2.85 -4.02 32.48
C ARG A 211 3.99 -4.99 32.15
N TYR A 212 4.32 -5.24 30.89
CA TYR A 212 5.51 -6.07 30.57
C TYR A 212 6.83 -5.41 31.02
N SER A 213 6.85 -4.10 31.22
CA SER A 213 7.96 -3.35 31.80
C SER A 213 8.01 -3.38 33.34
N ALA A 214 7.02 -3.99 34.02
CA ALA A 214 6.91 -3.96 35.49
C ALA A 214 6.32 -5.25 36.05
N MET A 215 6.80 -6.41 35.60
CA MET A 215 6.68 -7.62 36.40
C MET A 215 7.70 -7.51 37.54
N GLU A 216 7.18 -7.34 38.76
CA GLU A 216 7.94 -7.40 40.02
C GLU A 216 8.68 -8.73 40.14
N SER A 217 9.38 -8.95 41.24
CA SER A 217 10.48 -9.90 41.24
C SER A 217 10.42 -10.63 42.58
N SER A 218 9.88 -11.87 42.62
CA SER A 218 9.76 -12.63 43.89
C SER A 218 11.15 -12.98 44.46
N GLU A 219 11.36 -12.88 45.78
CA GLU A 219 12.65 -13.21 46.44
C GLU A 219 13.10 -14.67 46.20
N ALA A 220 12.15 -15.60 46.11
CA ALA A 220 12.43 -17.02 45.85
C ALA A 220 13.17 -17.25 44.51
N MET A 221 12.91 -16.39 43.54
CA MET A 221 13.42 -16.47 42.18
C MET A 221 14.80 -15.85 42.04
N GLU A 222 15.06 -14.77 42.77
CA GLU A 222 16.40 -14.19 42.93
C GLU A 222 17.36 -15.22 43.55
N SER A 223 16.90 -15.94 44.57
CA SER A 223 17.68 -16.98 45.24
C SER A 223 17.93 -18.23 44.37
N ALA A 224 17.07 -18.51 43.39
CA ALA A 224 17.27 -19.60 42.43
C ALA A 224 18.26 -19.19 41.31
N VAL A 225 18.17 -17.95 40.84
CA VAL A 225 19.11 -17.38 39.85
C VAL A 225 20.53 -17.30 40.42
N LEU A 226 20.67 -16.88 41.68
CA LEU A 226 21.97 -16.82 42.36
C LEU A 226 22.61 -18.22 42.52
N ARG A 227 21.82 -19.25 42.89
CA ARG A 227 22.30 -20.64 42.97
C ARG A 227 22.74 -21.19 41.62
N LEU A 228 22.07 -20.82 40.53
CA LEU A 228 22.46 -21.20 39.17
C LEU A 228 23.71 -20.44 38.68
N GLN A 229 24.00 -19.26 39.23
CA GLN A 229 25.20 -18.48 38.94
C GLN A 229 26.45 -19.00 39.69
N GLU A 230 26.28 -19.62 40.86
CA GLU A 230 27.38 -20.15 41.67
C GLU A 230 27.93 -21.50 41.18
N GLY A 231 27.20 -22.23 40.32
CA GLY A 231 27.67 -23.46 39.69
C GLY A 231 28.58 -23.20 38.49
N GLU A 232 29.81 -23.72 38.49
CA GLU A 232 30.82 -23.51 37.43
C GLU A 232 30.57 -24.30 36.12
N GLU A 233 29.43 -24.99 35.96
CA GLU A 233 29.12 -25.75 34.74
C GLU A 233 28.05 -25.07 33.86
N ASN A 234 28.23 -25.18 32.54
CA ASN A 234 27.43 -24.55 31.48
C ASN A 234 25.92 -24.44 31.79
N VAL A 235 25.48 -23.28 32.31
CA VAL A 235 24.07 -22.96 32.60
C VAL A 235 23.15 -23.23 31.41
N TYR A 236 23.66 -23.03 30.18
CA TYR A 236 22.93 -23.29 28.95
C TYR A 236 22.56 -24.77 28.75
N GLU A 237 23.44 -25.70 29.15
CA GLU A 237 23.23 -27.14 29.01
C GLU A 237 22.30 -27.68 30.10
N VAL A 238 22.42 -27.17 31.32
CA VAL A 238 21.51 -27.50 32.43
C VAL A 238 20.08 -27.08 32.11
N LEU A 239 19.89 -25.88 31.56
CA LEU A 239 18.56 -25.38 31.18
C LEU A 239 17.98 -26.12 29.97
N SER A 240 18.80 -26.47 28.97
CA SER A 240 18.33 -27.21 27.80
C SER A 240 17.96 -28.66 28.13
N GLN A 241 18.73 -29.32 29.02
CA GLN A 241 18.41 -30.67 29.47
C GLN A 241 17.23 -30.70 30.45
N SER A 242 16.94 -29.58 31.13
CA SER A 242 15.72 -29.40 31.94
C SER A 242 14.45 -29.19 31.09
N LEU A 243 14.59 -28.87 29.80
CA LEU A 243 13.46 -28.69 28.88
C LEU A 243 12.96 -30.04 28.34
N ALA A 244 11.69 -30.38 28.62
CA ALA A 244 11.07 -31.67 28.26
C ALA A 244 11.94 -32.90 28.62
N PRO A 245 12.20 -33.16 29.92
CA PRO A 245 13.07 -34.24 30.39
C PRO A 245 12.52 -35.65 30.08
N GLU A 246 11.22 -35.76 29.83
CA GLU A 246 10.56 -37.01 29.42
C GLU A 246 11.03 -37.51 28.03
N ILE A 247 11.55 -36.62 27.20
CA ILE A 247 12.01 -36.93 25.84
C ILE A 247 13.53 -37.14 25.85
N TYR A 248 13.97 -38.34 25.48
CA TYR A 248 15.38 -38.72 25.41
C TYR A 248 16.07 -38.10 24.17
N GLY A 249 17.28 -37.56 24.36
CA GLY A 249 18.09 -36.98 23.29
C GLY A 249 17.64 -35.60 22.79
N HIS A 250 17.92 -35.31 21.51
CA HIS A 250 17.60 -34.05 20.82
C HIS A 250 18.10 -32.78 21.53
N GLU A 251 19.31 -32.81 22.07
CA GLU A 251 19.86 -31.69 22.85
C GLU A 251 19.91 -30.38 22.05
N ASP A 252 20.28 -30.44 20.76
CA ASP A 252 20.32 -29.26 19.88
C ASP A 252 18.93 -28.67 19.63
N VAL A 253 17.90 -29.53 19.51
CA VAL A 253 16.50 -29.10 19.36
C VAL A 253 16.03 -28.45 20.66
N LYS A 254 16.34 -29.04 21.82
CA LYS A 254 16.01 -28.45 23.13
C LYS A 254 16.70 -27.11 23.35
N LYS A 255 17.97 -26.99 22.94
CA LYS A 255 18.73 -25.73 22.93
C LYS A 255 18.04 -24.68 22.05
N ALA A 256 17.58 -25.03 20.86
CA ALA A 256 16.83 -24.13 19.98
C ALA A 256 15.46 -23.72 20.54
N LEU A 257 14.72 -24.66 21.14
CA LEU A 257 13.44 -24.37 21.80
C LEU A 257 13.62 -23.49 23.05
N LEU A 258 14.75 -23.60 23.75
CA LEU A 258 15.09 -22.70 24.84
C LEU A 258 15.34 -21.28 24.32
N LEU A 259 16.05 -21.12 23.20
CA LEU A 259 16.23 -19.80 22.55
C LEU A 259 14.90 -19.20 22.08
N LEU A 260 13.97 -20.02 21.59
CA LEU A 260 12.61 -19.61 21.23
C LEU A 260 11.83 -19.07 22.45
N LEU A 261 11.96 -19.71 23.61
CA LEU A 261 11.29 -19.29 24.85
C LEU A 261 11.87 -18.01 25.46
N ILE A 262 13.19 -17.83 25.36
CA ILE A 262 13.89 -16.65 25.90
C ILE A 262 13.68 -15.43 24.99
N GLY A 263 13.63 -15.67 23.67
CA GLY A 263 13.55 -14.62 22.66
C GLY A 263 14.83 -13.78 22.56
N GLY A 264 14.99 -13.08 21.44
CA GLY A 264 16.10 -12.16 21.20
C GLY A 264 15.77 -10.73 21.59
N VAL A 265 16.79 -9.93 21.93
CA VAL A 265 16.62 -8.48 22.10
C VAL A 265 16.32 -7.87 20.73
N THR A 266 15.13 -7.27 20.59
CA THR A 266 14.79 -6.45 19.42
C THR A 266 15.75 -5.26 19.37
N LYS A 267 16.73 -5.33 18.46
CA LYS A 267 17.70 -4.25 18.28
C LYS A 267 17.06 -3.18 17.43
N ARG A 268 16.89 -2.00 18.02
CA ARG A 268 16.70 -0.76 17.28
C ARG A 268 18.08 -0.26 16.89
N MET A 269 18.37 -0.29 15.60
CA MET A 269 19.52 0.44 15.07
C MET A 269 19.25 1.95 15.22
N ASP A 270 20.31 2.75 15.26
CA ASP A 270 20.22 4.22 15.41
C ASP A 270 19.43 4.89 14.25
N GLU A 271 19.21 4.17 13.14
CA GLU A 271 18.45 4.56 11.96
C GLU A 271 17.00 4.02 11.92
N GLY A 272 16.46 3.53 13.04
CA GLY A 272 15.03 3.18 13.15
C GLY A 272 14.63 1.80 12.62
N MET A 273 15.52 1.07 11.93
CA MET A 273 15.29 -0.35 11.60
C MET A 273 15.21 -1.23 12.86
N LYS A 274 14.14 -2.02 12.95
CA LYS A 274 13.89 -2.98 14.03
C LYS A 274 14.17 -4.39 13.53
N LEU A 275 15.26 -5.00 13.97
CA LEU A 275 15.46 -6.44 13.75
C LEU A 275 14.55 -7.22 14.69
N ARG A 276 13.75 -8.12 14.11
CA ARG A 276 12.91 -9.09 14.81
C ARG A 276 13.81 -9.95 15.71
N GLY A 277 13.52 -9.96 17.01
CA GLY A 277 14.21 -10.80 17.99
C GLY A 277 13.58 -12.18 18.17
N ASP A 278 12.38 -12.37 17.62
CA ASP A 278 11.54 -13.55 17.80
C ASP A 278 11.88 -14.64 16.78
N LEU A 279 12.37 -15.79 17.22
CA LEU A 279 12.78 -16.90 16.34
C LEU A 279 11.57 -17.72 15.85
N ASN A 280 11.58 -18.18 14.59
CA ASN A 280 10.66 -19.19 14.07
C ASN A 280 11.39 -20.53 13.92
N VAL A 281 10.79 -21.61 14.41
CA VAL A 281 11.40 -22.96 14.39
C VAL A 281 10.48 -23.96 13.72
N LEU A 282 11.01 -24.75 12.77
CA LEU A 282 10.30 -25.83 12.10
C LEU A 282 10.99 -27.19 12.37
N LEU A 283 10.22 -28.12 12.95
CA LEU A 283 10.64 -29.50 13.21
C LEU A 283 10.11 -30.42 12.12
N MET A 284 11.01 -31.01 11.33
CA MET A 284 10.70 -31.87 10.20
C MET A 284 11.24 -33.26 10.47
N GLY A 285 10.53 -34.33 10.12
CA GLY A 285 11.05 -35.67 10.43
C GLY A 285 10.06 -36.80 10.32
N ASP A 286 10.52 -38.02 10.57
CA ASP A 286 9.67 -39.20 10.55
C ASP A 286 8.60 -39.15 11.66
N PRO A 287 7.43 -39.81 11.48
CA PRO A 287 6.47 -39.98 12.57
C PRO A 287 7.08 -40.74 13.74
N GLY A 288 6.69 -40.41 14.97
CA GLY A 288 7.15 -41.12 16.18
C GLY A 288 8.38 -40.51 16.87
N VAL A 289 9.05 -39.52 16.29
CA VAL A 289 10.23 -38.83 16.87
C VAL A 289 9.87 -37.70 17.87
N ALA A 290 8.78 -37.87 18.63
CA ALA A 290 8.33 -36.97 19.71
C ALA A 290 8.02 -35.48 19.37
N LYS A 291 8.01 -35.08 18.09
CA LYS A 291 7.73 -33.68 17.63
C LYS A 291 6.49 -33.05 18.30
N SER A 292 5.33 -33.70 18.19
CA SER A 292 4.07 -33.19 18.74
C SER A 292 4.08 -33.05 20.27
N GLN A 293 4.86 -33.88 20.98
CA GLN A 293 5.01 -33.78 22.43
C GLN A 293 5.89 -32.59 22.83
N LEU A 294 6.93 -32.28 22.06
CA LEU A 294 7.73 -31.05 22.24
C LEU A 294 6.85 -29.80 22.08
N LEU A 295 6.01 -29.76 21.03
CA LEU A 295 5.09 -28.63 20.81
C LEU A 295 4.12 -28.42 21.97
N LYS A 296 3.50 -29.49 22.48
CA LYS A 296 2.57 -29.42 23.62
C LYS A 296 3.25 -28.96 24.90
N HIS A 297 4.48 -29.41 25.15
CA HIS A 297 5.24 -29.00 26.31
C HIS A 297 5.59 -27.51 26.24
N ILE A 298 6.07 -27.01 25.09
CA ILE A 298 6.37 -25.59 24.88
C ILE A 298 5.13 -24.72 24.99
N ALA A 299 3.99 -25.15 24.43
CA ALA A 299 2.72 -24.43 24.56
C ALA A 299 2.27 -24.30 26.03
N THR A 300 2.65 -25.24 26.89
CA THR A 300 2.34 -25.22 28.33
C THR A 300 3.31 -24.36 29.14
N VAL A 301 4.59 -24.36 28.77
CA VAL A 301 5.64 -23.56 29.43
C VAL A 301 5.54 -22.08 29.04
N ALA A 302 5.13 -21.78 27.80
CA ALA A 302 5.01 -20.41 27.30
C ALA A 302 3.79 -19.68 27.91
N PRO A 303 3.95 -18.46 28.44
CA PRO A 303 2.86 -17.71 29.09
C PRO A 303 1.71 -17.31 28.15
N ARG A 304 1.97 -17.29 26.84
CA ARG A 304 1.00 -17.05 25.76
C ARG A 304 1.14 -18.11 24.65
N GLY A 305 1.27 -19.37 25.07
CA GLY A 305 1.32 -20.52 24.16
C GLY A 305 -0.07 -20.89 23.63
N VAL A 306 -0.26 -20.85 22.31
CA VAL A 306 -1.47 -21.38 21.66
C VAL A 306 -1.09 -22.61 20.86
N TYR A 307 -1.71 -23.75 21.15
CA TYR A 307 -1.54 -24.98 20.39
C TYR A 307 -2.68 -25.15 19.40
N THR A 308 -2.34 -25.40 18.13
CA THR A 308 -3.31 -25.66 17.08
C THR A 308 -2.79 -26.75 16.12
N THR A 309 -3.71 -27.39 15.39
CA THR A 309 -3.40 -28.48 14.45
C THR A 309 -3.70 -28.04 13.02
N GLY A 310 -2.87 -28.39 12.04
CA GLY A 310 -3.00 -27.95 10.65
C GLY A 310 -4.35 -28.27 10.01
N LYS A 311 -4.96 -29.42 10.32
CA LYS A 311 -6.30 -29.80 9.84
C LYS A 311 -7.47 -29.16 10.60
N GLY A 312 -7.27 -28.84 11.87
CA GLY A 312 -8.29 -28.19 12.72
C GLY A 312 -8.30 -26.67 12.63
N SER A 313 -7.32 -26.10 11.92
CA SER A 313 -7.05 -24.68 11.81
C SER A 313 -7.54 -24.15 10.47
N SER A 314 -8.85 -24.01 10.27
CA SER A 314 -9.33 -23.29 9.09
C SER A 314 -8.77 -21.85 9.10
N GLY A 315 -8.61 -21.22 7.94
CA GLY A 315 -8.00 -19.87 7.86
C GLY A 315 -8.72 -18.83 8.69
N VAL A 316 -10.01 -19.06 8.95
CA VAL A 316 -10.87 -18.30 9.86
C VAL A 316 -10.47 -18.50 11.34
N GLY A 317 -10.05 -19.70 11.73
CA GLY A 317 -9.55 -20.04 13.07
C GLY A 317 -8.09 -19.64 13.32
N LEU A 318 -7.26 -19.47 12.29
CA LEU A 318 -5.87 -18.98 12.42
C LEU A 318 -5.78 -17.46 12.50
N THR A 319 -6.52 -16.76 11.64
CA THR A 319 -6.44 -15.29 11.47
C THR A 319 -7.45 -14.57 12.36
N ALA A 320 -8.57 -14.12 11.80
CA ALA A 320 -9.74 -13.69 12.55
C ALA A 320 -11.00 -13.94 11.73
N ALA A 321 -12.08 -14.24 12.44
CA ALA A 321 -13.38 -14.54 11.88
C ALA A 321 -14.28 -13.31 11.93
N VAL A 322 -15.03 -13.06 10.86
CA VAL A 322 -16.15 -12.12 10.91
C VAL A 322 -17.43 -12.88 11.21
N VAL A 323 -17.94 -12.73 12.42
CA VAL A 323 -19.14 -13.42 12.92
C VAL A 323 -20.29 -12.43 13.02
N ARG A 324 -21.46 -12.85 12.53
CA ARG A 324 -22.70 -12.05 12.64
C ARG A 324 -23.21 -12.09 14.09
N ASP A 325 -23.44 -10.93 14.69
CA ASP A 325 -24.09 -10.77 15.99
C ASP A 325 -25.54 -11.30 15.91
N ALA A 326 -25.88 -12.23 16.80
CA ALA A 326 -27.21 -12.85 16.85
C ALA A 326 -28.32 -11.84 17.19
N THR A 327 -27.98 -10.73 17.84
CA THR A 327 -28.96 -9.74 18.31
C THR A 327 -29.15 -8.60 17.32
N THR A 328 -28.06 -8.01 16.81
CA THR A 328 -28.14 -6.86 15.88
C THR A 328 -28.03 -7.24 14.42
N LYS A 329 -27.71 -8.50 14.10
CA LYS A 329 -27.42 -8.96 12.74
C LYS A 329 -26.23 -8.25 12.07
N GLU A 330 -25.44 -7.49 12.83
CA GLU A 330 -24.23 -6.79 12.35
C GLU A 330 -23.01 -7.71 12.39
N MET A 331 -22.02 -7.40 11.57
CA MET A 331 -20.78 -8.17 11.47
C MET A 331 -19.79 -7.72 12.56
N THR A 332 -19.14 -8.68 13.24
CA THR A 332 -18.19 -8.42 14.32
C THR A 332 -16.95 -9.31 14.19
N LEU A 333 -15.80 -8.86 14.67
CA LEU A 333 -14.53 -9.60 14.58
C LEU A 333 -14.28 -10.49 15.81
N GLU A 334 -13.80 -11.69 15.56
CA GLU A 334 -13.34 -12.67 16.54
C GLU A 334 -11.90 -13.07 16.20
N GLY A 335 -10.96 -12.89 17.13
CA GLY A 335 -9.53 -13.19 16.92
C GLY A 335 -9.25 -14.69 16.85
N GLY A 336 -8.48 -15.12 15.85
CA GLY A 336 -7.98 -16.49 15.70
C GLY A 336 -6.66 -16.74 16.45
N ALA A 337 -6.12 -17.95 16.32
CA ALA A 337 -4.99 -18.45 17.10
C ALA A 337 -3.75 -17.52 17.08
N LEU A 338 -3.42 -16.95 15.93
CA LEU A 338 -2.25 -16.07 15.77
C LEU A 338 -2.45 -14.72 16.45
N VAL A 339 -3.66 -14.17 16.42
CA VAL A 339 -3.98 -12.89 17.08
C VAL A 339 -4.02 -13.07 18.60
N LEU A 340 -4.53 -14.22 19.07
CA LEU A 340 -4.57 -14.53 20.51
C LEU A 340 -3.16 -14.73 21.10
N ALA A 341 -2.24 -15.25 20.28
CA ALA A 341 -0.84 -15.49 20.65
C ALA A 341 0.07 -14.23 20.54
N ASP A 342 -0.42 -13.01 20.29
CA ASP A 342 0.41 -11.78 20.16
C ASP A 342 1.45 -11.64 21.29
N MET A 343 2.72 -11.43 20.96
CA MET A 343 3.87 -11.45 21.89
C MET A 343 4.06 -12.77 22.64
N GLY A 344 3.69 -13.88 22.01
CA GLY A 344 3.74 -15.25 22.53
C GLY A 344 4.20 -16.25 21.46
N ILE A 345 3.87 -17.53 21.68
CA ILE A 345 4.28 -18.63 20.79
C ILE A 345 3.05 -19.34 20.25
N CYS A 346 2.93 -19.43 18.93
CA CYS A 346 1.93 -20.24 18.26
C CYS A 346 2.55 -21.58 17.84
N CYS A 347 2.09 -22.66 18.44
CA CYS A 347 2.53 -24.03 18.16
C CYS A 347 1.57 -24.70 17.17
N ILE A 348 2.06 -25.02 15.97
CA ILE A 348 1.26 -25.59 14.89
C ILE A 348 1.74 -27.02 14.59
N ASP A 349 0.90 -27.99 14.91
CA ASP A 349 1.14 -29.40 14.60
C ASP A 349 0.61 -29.76 13.21
N GLU A 350 1.16 -30.79 12.56
CA GLU A 350 0.76 -31.20 11.21
C GLU A 350 0.77 -30.06 10.17
N PHE A 351 1.81 -29.24 10.17
CA PHE A 351 1.97 -28.09 9.28
C PHE A 351 1.92 -28.49 7.80
N ASP A 352 2.36 -29.71 7.45
CA ASP A 352 2.26 -30.27 6.10
C ASP A 352 0.81 -30.54 5.63
N LYS A 353 -0.14 -30.64 6.57
CA LYS A 353 -1.56 -30.94 6.30
C LYS A 353 -2.45 -29.71 6.22
N MET A 354 -1.86 -28.52 6.26
CA MET A 354 -2.59 -27.26 6.11
C MET A 354 -3.08 -27.03 4.69
N GLU A 355 -4.27 -26.46 4.56
CA GLU A 355 -4.84 -26.01 3.28
C GLU A 355 -4.08 -24.79 2.73
N GLU A 356 -4.15 -24.59 1.42
CA GLU A 356 -3.39 -23.57 0.71
C GLU A 356 -3.76 -22.13 1.13
N GLY A 357 -5.03 -21.89 1.43
CA GLY A 357 -5.51 -20.59 1.94
C GLY A 357 -5.01 -20.24 3.35
N ASP A 358 -4.61 -21.24 4.14
CA ASP A 358 -4.13 -21.04 5.50
C ASP A 358 -2.62 -20.79 5.52
N ARG A 359 -1.92 -21.32 4.51
CA ARG A 359 -0.49 -21.11 4.26
C ARG A 359 -0.20 -19.65 3.91
N THR A 360 -1.04 -19.01 3.10
CA THR A 360 -0.89 -17.59 2.74
C THR A 360 -1.09 -16.68 3.94
N ALA A 361 -2.10 -16.98 4.77
CA ALA A 361 -2.35 -16.27 6.01
C ALA A 361 -1.18 -16.36 7.01
N ILE A 362 -0.60 -17.55 7.20
CA ILE A 362 0.58 -17.69 8.06
C ILE A 362 1.78 -16.96 7.46
N HIS A 363 1.94 -16.99 6.14
CA HIS A 363 3.02 -16.24 5.47
C HIS A 363 2.90 -14.73 5.74
N GLU A 364 1.69 -14.16 5.65
CA GLU A 364 1.41 -12.77 6.01
C GLU A 364 1.78 -12.48 7.48
N VAL A 365 1.37 -13.34 8.41
CA VAL A 365 1.67 -13.14 9.84
C VAL A 365 3.16 -13.26 10.15
N MET A 366 3.83 -14.26 9.60
CA MET A 366 5.26 -14.48 9.83
C MET A 366 6.09 -13.31 9.28
N GLU A 367 5.61 -12.67 8.21
CA GLU A 367 6.29 -11.54 7.58
C GLU A 367 5.95 -10.19 8.21
N GLN A 368 4.67 -9.85 8.23
CA GLN A 368 4.21 -8.52 8.62
C GLN A 368 3.97 -8.40 10.12
N GLN A 369 4.02 -9.51 10.87
CA GLN A 369 3.64 -9.59 12.29
C GLN A 369 2.26 -8.98 12.59
N THR A 370 1.40 -8.91 11.56
CA THR A 370 0.06 -8.35 11.59
C THR A 370 -0.82 -9.16 10.63
N VAL A 371 -2.12 -9.09 10.84
CA VAL A 371 -3.14 -9.74 10.04
C VAL A 371 -4.06 -8.65 9.51
N SER A 372 -4.12 -8.46 8.21
CA SER A 372 -5.05 -7.54 7.56
C SER A 372 -6.34 -8.27 7.19
N ILE A 373 -7.49 -7.71 7.57
CA ILE A 373 -8.81 -8.29 7.25
C ILE A 373 -9.67 -7.24 6.59
N ALA A 374 -10.06 -7.51 5.35
CA ALA A 374 -11.03 -6.75 4.58
C ALA A 374 -12.20 -7.67 4.18
N LYS A 375 -13.13 -7.91 5.12
CA LYS A 375 -14.29 -8.80 4.90
C LYS A 375 -15.56 -8.18 5.45
N ALA A 376 -16.66 -8.32 4.71
CA ALA A 376 -18.00 -7.85 5.08
C ALA A 376 -18.06 -6.37 5.50
N GLY A 377 -17.33 -5.50 4.80
CA GLY A 377 -17.29 -4.06 5.07
C GLY A 377 -16.43 -3.63 6.26
N ILE A 378 -15.67 -4.56 6.87
CA ILE A 378 -14.73 -4.27 7.94
C ILE A 378 -13.32 -4.41 7.37
N THR A 379 -12.59 -3.29 7.32
CA THR A 379 -11.17 -3.23 6.97
C THR A 379 -10.38 -2.87 8.23
N THR A 380 -9.68 -3.84 8.81
CA THR A 380 -8.90 -3.66 10.05
C THR A 380 -7.65 -4.51 10.04
N THR A 381 -6.56 -3.97 10.59
CA THR A 381 -5.32 -4.70 10.84
C THR A 381 -5.24 -5.10 12.32
N LEU A 382 -4.95 -6.38 12.59
CA LEU A 382 -4.78 -6.93 13.93
C LEU A 382 -3.31 -7.27 14.15
N ASN A 383 -2.77 -6.96 15.32
CA ASN A 383 -1.39 -7.31 15.65
C ASN A 383 -1.27 -8.81 15.96
N ALA A 384 -0.26 -9.46 15.38
CA ALA A 384 0.03 -10.88 15.53
C ALA A 384 1.55 -11.10 15.62
N ARG A 385 2.23 -10.41 16.55
CA ARG A 385 3.69 -10.51 16.75
C ARG A 385 4.02 -11.79 17.49
N THR A 386 3.88 -12.92 16.82
CA THR A 386 3.99 -14.25 17.41
C THR A 386 5.18 -15.00 16.85
N SER A 387 5.85 -15.77 17.70
CA SER A 387 6.85 -16.74 17.24
C SER A 387 6.14 -18.02 16.83
N VAL A 388 6.47 -18.57 15.66
CA VAL A 388 5.84 -19.79 15.16
C VAL A 388 6.75 -21.00 15.41
N LEU A 389 6.21 -21.99 16.13
CA LEU A 389 6.81 -23.31 16.27
C LEU A 389 5.97 -24.33 15.50
N ALA A 390 6.50 -24.85 14.41
CA ALA A 390 5.77 -25.76 13.53
C ALA A 390 6.37 -27.17 13.53
N ALA A 391 5.52 -28.19 13.33
CA ALA A 391 5.94 -29.57 13.11
C ALA A 391 5.36 -30.11 11.78
N ALA A 392 6.21 -30.73 10.96
CA ALA A 392 5.81 -31.28 9.66
C ALA A 392 6.30 -32.73 9.45
N ASN A 393 5.53 -33.52 8.71
CA ASN A 393 5.85 -34.89 8.33
C ASN A 393 6.19 -35.01 6.83
N PRO A 394 7.09 -35.93 6.44
CA PRO A 394 7.39 -36.21 5.03
C PRO A 394 6.20 -36.88 4.33
N ILE A 395 6.08 -36.65 3.01
CA ILE A 395 4.93 -37.08 2.18
C ILE A 395 4.64 -38.58 2.28
N PHE A 396 5.68 -39.42 2.29
CA PHE A 396 5.55 -40.89 2.33
C PHE A 396 5.79 -41.49 3.72
N GLY A 397 5.77 -40.68 4.78
CA GLY A 397 5.99 -41.14 6.16
C GLY A 397 7.44 -41.49 6.51
N ARG A 398 8.35 -41.58 5.54
CA ARG A 398 9.80 -41.59 5.76
C ARG A 398 10.49 -40.53 4.93
N TYR A 399 11.46 -39.85 5.52
CA TYR A 399 12.21 -38.80 4.85
C TYR A 399 13.22 -39.39 3.86
N ASN A 400 13.09 -39.03 2.58
CA ASN A 400 14.01 -39.47 1.53
C ASN A 400 15.13 -38.43 1.36
N LYS A 401 16.39 -38.86 1.43
CA LYS A 401 17.57 -37.97 1.33
C LYS A 401 17.91 -37.52 -0.10
N LYS A 402 17.24 -38.07 -1.13
CA LYS A 402 17.52 -37.77 -2.55
C LYS A 402 16.86 -36.47 -3.05
N PRO A 403 15.55 -36.24 -2.87
CA PRO A 403 14.92 -34.97 -3.25
C PRO A 403 15.26 -33.83 -2.28
N SER A 404 15.03 -32.59 -2.70
CA SER A 404 15.20 -31.42 -1.82
C SER A 404 14.21 -31.45 -0.65
N ALA A 405 14.52 -30.71 0.43
CA ALA A 405 13.68 -30.67 1.63
C ALA A 405 12.25 -30.17 1.35
N SER A 406 12.08 -29.23 0.42
CA SER A 406 10.77 -28.72 -0.01
C SER A 406 9.94 -29.76 -0.77
N GLN A 407 10.58 -30.52 -1.66
CA GLN A 407 9.93 -31.64 -2.38
C GLN A 407 9.55 -32.80 -1.46
N SER A 408 10.27 -32.97 -0.34
CA SER A 408 10.02 -34.07 0.61
C SER A 408 8.84 -33.83 1.55
N ILE A 409 8.49 -32.56 1.80
CA ILE A 409 7.56 -32.14 2.87
C ILE A 409 6.31 -31.44 2.29
N ASN A 410 6.24 -31.22 0.97
CA ASN A 410 5.12 -30.55 0.31
C ASN A 410 4.90 -29.11 0.82
N LEU A 411 6.00 -28.39 1.05
CA LEU A 411 6.00 -26.99 1.49
C LEU A 411 6.75 -26.11 0.49
N PRO A 412 6.20 -24.96 0.09
CA PRO A 412 6.89 -23.98 -0.75
C PRO A 412 8.16 -23.45 -0.09
N ASN A 413 9.20 -23.19 -0.90
CA ASN A 413 10.45 -22.58 -0.42
C ASN A 413 10.23 -21.22 0.26
N VAL A 414 9.19 -20.48 -0.17
CA VAL A 414 8.80 -19.19 0.38
C VAL A 414 8.49 -19.30 1.88
N LEU A 415 7.72 -20.32 2.30
CA LEU A 415 7.42 -20.54 3.72
C LEU A 415 8.63 -21.05 4.50
N LEU A 416 9.45 -21.91 3.89
CA LEU A 416 10.66 -22.44 4.53
C LEU A 416 11.68 -21.33 4.82
N SER A 417 11.78 -20.32 3.96
CA SER A 417 12.66 -19.17 4.16
C SER A 417 12.32 -18.31 5.38
N ARG A 418 11.08 -18.39 5.88
CA ARG A 418 10.60 -17.64 7.06
C ARG A 418 10.89 -18.34 8.39
N PHE A 419 11.40 -19.57 8.36
CA PHE A 419 11.87 -20.27 9.54
C PHE A 419 13.37 -20.04 9.71
N ASP A 420 13.76 -19.48 10.86
CA ASP A 420 15.17 -19.21 11.17
C ASP A 420 15.93 -20.51 11.44
N LEU A 421 15.26 -21.51 12.03
CA LEU A 421 15.84 -22.81 12.36
C LEU A 421 14.99 -23.96 11.80
N LEU A 422 15.64 -24.80 11.02
CA LEU A 422 15.08 -25.99 10.39
C LEU A 422 15.78 -27.23 10.96
N PHE A 423 15.06 -28.03 11.75
CA PHE A 423 15.61 -29.27 12.33
C PHE A 423 15.03 -30.51 11.65
N LEU A 424 15.91 -31.39 11.20
CA LEU A 424 15.57 -32.68 10.62
C LEU A 424 15.74 -33.80 11.67
N LEU A 425 14.63 -34.43 12.07
CA LEU A 425 14.57 -35.53 13.03
C LEU A 425 14.29 -36.83 12.29
N LEU A 426 15.32 -37.65 12.08
CA LEU A 426 15.21 -38.92 11.38
C LEU A 426 15.19 -40.09 12.36
N ASP A 427 14.34 -41.07 12.09
CA ASP A 427 14.33 -42.35 12.78
C ASP A 427 15.38 -43.27 12.14
N ILE A 428 16.61 -43.21 12.65
CA ILE A 428 17.73 -44.03 12.17
C ILE A 428 17.81 -45.28 13.04
N ALA A 429 17.45 -46.43 12.46
CA ALA A 429 17.57 -47.73 13.12
C ALA A 429 18.99 -47.94 13.67
N ASN A 430 19.12 -47.90 14.99
CA ASN A 430 20.39 -48.08 15.68
C ASN A 430 20.10 -48.76 17.02
N TYR A 431 20.55 -50.01 17.13
CA TYR A 431 20.29 -50.86 18.29
C TYR A 431 20.64 -50.21 19.64
N GLU A 432 21.79 -49.52 19.75
CA GLU A 432 22.21 -48.87 20.99
C GLU A 432 21.33 -47.68 21.36
N LYS A 433 20.93 -46.87 20.35
CA LYS A 433 20.05 -45.72 20.57
C LYS A 433 18.62 -46.14 20.88
N ASP A 434 18.12 -47.15 20.19
CA ASP A 434 16.78 -47.71 20.37
C ASP A 434 16.66 -48.39 21.74
N GLU A 435 17.69 -49.09 22.19
CA GLU A 435 17.75 -49.67 23.53
C GLU A 435 17.78 -48.58 24.61
N ALA A 436 18.58 -47.53 24.44
CA ALA A 436 18.65 -46.41 25.39
C ALA A 436 17.31 -45.66 25.47
N LEU A 437 16.67 -45.38 24.32
CA LEU A 437 15.34 -44.77 24.25
C LEU A 437 14.30 -45.66 24.93
N ALA A 438 14.30 -46.96 24.66
CA ALA A 438 13.37 -47.92 25.26
C ALA A 438 13.53 -47.98 26.79
N ARG A 439 14.77 -47.98 27.30
CA ARG A 439 15.07 -47.92 28.75
C ARG A 439 14.56 -46.62 29.38
N HIS A 440 14.77 -45.48 28.72
CA HIS A 440 14.29 -44.17 29.19
C HIS A 440 12.77 -44.10 29.25
N VAL A 441 12.08 -44.51 28.18
CA VAL A 441 10.61 -44.50 28.10
C VAL A 441 9.99 -45.45 29.11
N THR A 442 10.53 -46.68 29.26
CA THR A 442 10.03 -47.63 30.27
C THR A 442 10.27 -47.14 31.69
N TYR A 443 11.38 -46.45 31.97
CA TYR A 443 11.63 -45.84 33.28
C TYR A 443 10.59 -44.75 33.60
N VAL A 444 10.39 -43.80 32.69
CA VAL A 444 9.44 -42.67 32.88
C VAL A 444 8.01 -43.19 33.07
N HIS A 445 7.57 -44.18 32.29
CA HIS A 445 6.23 -44.75 32.44
C HIS A 445 6.06 -45.62 33.70
N ARG A 446 7.11 -46.31 34.16
CA ARG A 446 7.04 -47.17 35.35
C ARG A 446 7.05 -46.38 36.66
N ILE A 447 7.78 -45.26 36.71
CA ILE A 447 8.04 -44.52 37.95
C ILE A 447 7.29 -43.17 37.97
N SER A 448 6.76 -42.71 36.81
CA SER A 448 6.13 -41.40 36.65
C SER A 448 7.04 -40.24 37.11
N ARG A 449 8.36 -40.43 37.03
CA ARG A 449 9.41 -39.46 37.33
C ARG A 449 10.55 -39.63 36.32
N ASN A 450 11.28 -38.55 36.09
CA ASN A 450 12.45 -38.53 35.21
C ASN A 450 13.60 -39.37 35.80
N PRO A 451 14.47 -39.98 34.96
CA PRO A 451 15.69 -40.65 35.43
C PRO A 451 16.60 -39.72 36.23
N GLU A 452 17.40 -40.26 37.16
CA GLU A 452 18.38 -39.49 37.92
C GLU A 452 19.43 -38.90 36.96
N MET A 453 19.37 -37.58 36.79
CA MET A 453 20.37 -36.79 36.06
C MET A 453 21.50 -36.40 37.03
N SER A 454 22.68 -36.06 36.53
CA SER A 454 23.82 -35.60 37.35
C SER A 454 23.57 -34.28 38.11
N PHE A 455 22.42 -33.63 37.86
CA PHE A 455 21.98 -32.39 38.49
C PHE A 455 20.46 -32.40 38.74
N GLU A 456 19.97 -31.56 39.65
CA GLU A 456 18.54 -31.42 39.94
C GLU A 456 17.87 -30.50 38.90
N PRO A 457 16.90 -30.98 38.10
CA PRO A 457 16.32 -30.20 37.00
C PRO A 457 15.47 -29.04 37.51
N VAL A 458 15.65 -27.86 36.93
CA VAL A 458 14.89 -26.65 37.29
C VAL A 458 13.44 -26.82 36.82
N ARG A 459 12.51 -26.94 37.77
CA ARG A 459 11.07 -26.98 37.44
C ARG A 459 10.63 -25.61 36.93
N LEU A 460 10.42 -25.53 35.61
CA LEU A 460 9.82 -24.38 34.92
C LEU A 460 8.30 -24.37 35.19
N GLU A 461 7.89 -24.02 36.41
CA GLU A 461 6.49 -23.69 36.68
C GLU A 461 6.18 -22.24 36.25
N PRO A 462 4.94 -21.92 35.78
CA PRO A 462 4.62 -20.66 35.10
C PRO A 462 4.65 -19.39 35.98
N SER A 463 5.09 -19.49 37.24
CA SER A 463 4.86 -18.45 38.26
C SER A 463 6.05 -17.53 38.54
N ILE A 464 7.07 -17.50 37.66
CA ILE A 464 8.37 -16.92 38.01
C ILE A 464 8.88 -15.96 36.92
N GLN A 465 8.80 -14.66 37.25
CA GLN A 465 9.18 -13.40 36.58
C GLN A 465 10.67 -13.35 36.08
N ARG A 466 11.11 -12.42 35.20
CA ARG A 466 11.79 -11.14 35.54
C ARG A 466 12.46 -10.55 34.28
N THR A 467 12.78 -9.25 34.37
CA THR A 467 13.40 -8.33 33.40
C THR A 467 14.94 -8.28 33.39
N SER A 468 15.46 -7.55 32.39
CA SER A 468 16.84 -7.25 31.94
C SER A 468 17.80 -6.48 32.87
N GLY A 469 19.11 -6.62 32.60
CA GLY A 469 20.09 -5.51 32.65
C GLY A 469 21.55 -5.91 32.97
N GLY A 470 22.52 -5.52 32.12
CA GLY A 470 23.95 -5.59 32.47
C GLY A 470 24.92 -5.34 31.32
N LYS A 471 25.50 -4.14 31.25
CA LYS A 471 26.54 -3.69 30.31
C LYS A 471 27.90 -4.31 30.68
N GLU A 472 28.59 -4.95 29.73
CA GLU A 472 30.06 -5.00 29.61
C GLU A 472 30.46 -5.92 28.44
N LYS A 473 30.91 -5.32 27.32
CA LYS A 473 31.79 -5.90 26.27
C LYS A 473 31.97 -4.95 25.07
N ILE A 474 32.07 -3.64 25.34
CA ILE A 474 32.16 -2.60 24.30
C ILE A 474 33.56 -2.48 23.65
N ASN A 475 34.63 -3.06 24.21
CA ASN A 475 35.99 -2.71 23.75
C ASN A 475 36.70 -3.68 22.80
N LYS A 476 36.07 -4.79 22.36
CA LYS A 476 36.74 -5.74 21.44
C LYS A 476 36.36 -5.58 19.96
N ALA A 477 35.18 -5.03 19.66
CA ALA A 477 34.70 -4.81 18.28
C ALA A 477 35.06 -3.44 17.67
N ARG A 478 35.71 -2.55 18.45
CA ARG A 478 36.06 -1.18 18.02
C ARG A 478 37.20 -1.16 16.99
N LYS A 479 38.10 -2.15 17.04
CA LYS A 479 39.27 -2.23 16.14
C LYS A 479 38.95 -2.73 14.73
N GLU A 480 37.85 -3.47 14.56
CA GLU A 480 37.37 -3.94 13.24
C GLU A 480 36.42 -2.92 12.56
N ARG A 481 35.88 -1.97 13.32
CA ARG A 481 35.02 -0.88 12.81
C ARG A 481 35.81 0.27 12.16
N GLU A 482 37.06 0.50 12.54
CA GLU A 482 37.89 1.56 11.93
C GLU A 482 38.28 1.24 10.46
N GLU A 483 38.33 -0.05 10.09
CA GLU A 483 38.58 -0.47 8.70
C GLU A 483 37.31 -0.45 7.82
N ARG A 484 36.12 -0.61 8.41
CA ARG A 484 34.84 -0.45 7.68
C ARG A 484 34.38 0.99 7.55
N ALA A 485 34.75 1.88 8.48
CA ALA A 485 34.46 3.32 8.40
C ALA A 485 35.08 3.98 7.15
N LYS A 486 36.21 3.45 6.66
CA LYS A 486 36.81 3.89 5.38
C LYS A 486 36.03 3.49 4.12
N ARG A 487 35.01 2.62 4.22
CA ARG A 487 34.11 2.27 3.10
C ARG A 487 32.85 3.12 3.04
N ALA A 488 32.48 3.79 4.12
CA ALA A 488 31.27 4.63 4.22
C ALA A 488 31.41 6.02 3.58
N GLU A 489 32.54 6.32 2.93
CA GLU A 489 32.76 7.55 2.16
C GLU A 489 32.21 7.49 0.71
N LYS A 490 31.51 6.40 0.34
CA LYS A 490 30.82 6.27 -0.95
C LYS A 490 29.32 6.06 -0.73
N GLY A 491 28.56 7.15 -0.72
CA GLY A 491 27.10 7.13 -0.60
C GLY A 491 26.43 6.42 -1.78
N PHE A 492 25.54 5.47 -1.47
CA PHE A 492 24.62 4.87 -2.44
C PHE A 492 23.18 5.13 -1.95
N SER A 493 22.42 5.90 -2.74
CA SER A 493 20.97 6.06 -2.58
C SER A 493 20.28 5.03 -3.48
N GLU A 494 19.23 4.37 -3.01
CA GLU A 494 18.42 3.45 -3.83
C GLU A 494 17.95 4.13 -5.14
N VAL A 495 17.94 3.37 -6.24
CA VAL A 495 17.50 3.85 -7.56
C VAL A 495 16.02 3.53 -7.74
N ILE A 496 15.19 4.56 -7.91
CA ILE A 496 13.75 4.40 -8.16
C ILE A 496 13.45 4.31 -9.66
N GLY A 497 12.41 3.57 -10.04
CA GLY A 497 11.87 3.53 -11.39
C GLY A 497 10.64 4.40 -11.50
N ILE A 498 10.63 5.38 -12.40
CA ILE A 498 9.50 6.29 -12.61
C ILE A 498 8.95 6.09 -14.03
N ASP A 499 7.67 5.76 -14.10
CA ASP A 499 6.88 5.92 -15.31
C ASP A 499 6.31 7.33 -15.37
N LEU A 500 6.86 8.17 -16.24
CA LEU A 500 6.36 9.53 -16.47
C LEU A 500 5.33 9.49 -17.60
N GLY A 501 4.09 9.09 -17.34
CA GLY A 501 3.06 8.99 -18.39
C GLY A 501 2.38 10.32 -18.72
N THR A 502 1.71 10.39 -19.87
CA THR A 502 0.99 11.60 -20.35
C THR A 502 -0.14 12.01 -19.40
N THR A 503 -0.96 11.05 -18.96
CA THR A 503 -2.12 11.29 -18.09
C THR A 503 -1.86 10.97 -16.63
N TYR A 504 -1.15 9.88 -16.38
CA TYR A 504 -0.79 9.41 -15.05
C TYR A 504 0.69 9.03 -15.03
N SER A 505 1.34 9.29 -13.91
CA SER A 505 2.68 8.84 -13.59
C SER A 505 2.65 7.80 -12.46
N CYS A 506 3.62 6.91 -12.45
CA CYS A 506 3.72 5.81 -11.49
C CYS A 506 5.18 5.69 -11.03
N VAL A 507 5.41 5.29 -9.78
CA VAL A 507 6.76 5.13 -9.23
C VAL A 507 6.88 3.78 -8.52
N GLY A 508 7.97 3.08 -8.81
CA GLY A 508 8.31 1.80 -8.22
C GLY A 508 9.74 1.79 -7.68
N VAL A 509 9.99 0.90 -6.74
CA VAL A 509 11.33 0.66 -6.17
C VAL A 509 11.58 -0.84 -6.06
N TRP A 510 12.82 -1.24 -6.26
CA TRP A 510 13.23 -2.61 -5.99
C TRP A 510 13.58 -2.76 -4.50
N LYS A 511 12.82 -3.58 -3.77
CA LYS A 511 12.99 -3.78 -2.34
C LYS A 511 12.73 -5.24 -1.97
N ASP A 512 13.59 -5.78 -1.11
CA ASP A 512 13.48 -7.16 -0.60
C ASP A 512 13.37 -8.24 -1.70
N GLY A 513 14.02 -8.02 -2.85
CA GLY A 513 14.10 -8.97 -3.95
C GLY A 513 12.91 -8.97 -4.91
N GLN A 514 11.97 -8.03 -4.75
CA GLN A 514 10.83 -7.81 -5.66
C GLN A 514 10.67 -6.32 -5.95
N VAL A 515 9.85 -5.98 -6.95
CA VAL A 515 9.48 -4.58 -7.20
C VAL A 515 8.23 -4.24 -6.40
N GLU A 516 8.26 -3.10 -5.74
CA GLU A 516 7.13 -2.51 -5.04
C GLU A 516 6.69 -1.22 -5.73
N ILE A 517 5.42 -1.17 -6.16
CA ILE A 517 4.80 0.04 -6.69
C ILE A 517 4.28 0.87 -5.53
N ILE A 518 4.73 2.13 -5.45
CA ILE A 518 4.52 2.99 -4.29
C ILE A 518 3.21 3.75 -4.44
N ALA A 519 2.34 3.68 -3.44
CA ALA A 519 1.14 4.48 -3.39
C ALA A 519 1.44 5.92 -2.92
N ASN A 520 0.76 6.90 -3.51
CA ASN A 520 0.84 8.30 -3.10
C ASN A 520 0.14 8.55 -1.76
N SER A 521 0.20 9.80 -1.29
CA SER A 521 -0.38 10.24 -0.01
C SER A 521 -1.90 10.06 0.11
N GLU A 522 -2.60 9.85 -1.01
CA GLU A 522 -4.04 9.59 -1.09
C GLU A 522 -4.36 8.08 -1.19
N GLY A 523 -3.34 7.22 -1.25
CA GLY A 523 -3.48 5.76 -1.37
C GLY A 523 -3.61 5.25 -2.81
N ASN A 524 -3.42 6.10 -3.83
CA ASN A 524 -3.45 5.72 -5.23
C ASN A 524 -2.06 5.31 -5.73
N ARG A 525 -1.96 4.23 -6.50
CA ARG A 525 -0.69 3.74 -7.07
C ARG A 525 -0.22 4.52 -8.29
N THR A 526 -1.12 5.27 -8.92
CA THR A 526 -0.80 6.19 -10.01
C THR A 526 -1.22 7.59 -9.59
N THR A 527 -0.50 8.59 -10.08
CA THR A 527 -0.75 10.00 -9.78
C THR A 527 -0.99 10.74 -11.09
N PRO A 528 -2.07 11.53 -11.22
CA PRO A 528 -2.29 12.31 -12.44
C PRO A 528 -1.11 13.23 -12.76
N SER A 529 -0.69 13.28 -14.02
CA SER A 529 0.34 14.19 -14.53
C SER A 529 -0.22 15.62 -14.72
N TRP A 530 -0.75 16.18 -13.63
CA TRP A 530 -1.47 17.45 -13.59
C TRP A 530 -0.77 18.41 -12.64
N VAL A 531 -0.58 19.65 -13.06
CA VAL A 531 0.00 20.73 -12.26
C VAL A 531 -0.90 21.96 -12.34
N ALA A 532 -1.33 22.47 -11.20
CA ALA A 532 -2.18 23.65 -11.15
C ALA A 532 -1.58 24.75 -10.27
N PHE A 533 -1.74 25.99 -10.72
CA PHE A 533 -1.20 27.17 -10.06
C PHE A 533 -2.34 28.02 -9.50
N ASN A 534 -2.30 28.27 -8.20
CA ASN A 534 -3.25 29.12 -7.49
C ASN A 534 -2.58 30.42 -7.01
N GLU A 535 -3.34 31.31 -6.38
CA GLU A 535 -2.81 32.56 -5.81
C GLU A 535 -1.81 32.32 -4.67
N SER A 536 -1.83 31.15 -4.03
CA SER A 536 -1.04 30.86 -2.84
C SER A 536 -0.11 29.67 -3.00
N GLU A 537 -0.58 28.59 -3.62
CA GLU A 537 0.13 27.30 -3.70
C GLU A 537 0.12 26.70 -5.10
N ARG A 538 1.01 25.75 -5.31
CA ARG A 538 1.04 24.88 -6.49
C ARG A 538 0.53 23.50 -6.11
N LEU A 539 -0.46 23.03 -6.84
CA LEU A 539 -1.04 21.69 -6.65
C LEU A 539 -0.54 20.76 -7.74
N ILE A 540 -0.23 19.52 -7.37
CA ILE A 540 0.27 18.48 -8.27
C ILE A 540 -0.52 17.21 -8.00
N GLY A 541 -0.89 16.47 -9.05
CA GLY A 541 -1.64 15.21 -8.94
C GLY A 541 -3.15 15.40 -8.86
N GLU A 542 -3.80 14.61 -8.00
CA GLU A 542 -5.27 14.58 -7.89
C GLU A 542 -5.84 15.94 -7.43
N ALA A 543 -5.17 16.61 -6.50
CA ALA A 543 -5.53 17.95 -6.05
C ALA A 543 -5.63 18.95 -7.23
N ALA A 544 -4.68 18.89 -8.18
CA ALA A 544 -4.73 19.70 -9.40
C ALA A 544 -5.88 19.28 -10.33
N LYS A 545 -6.10 17.97 -10.49
CA LYS A 545 -7.17 17.41 -11.35
C LYS A 545 -8.56 17.79 -10.85
N ILE A 546 -8.82 17.75 -9.54
CA ILE A 546 -10.12 18.07 -8.93
C ILE A 546 -10.51 19.53 -9.16
N GLN A 547 -9.57 20.46 -9.01
CA GLN A 547 -9.87 21.90 -9.17
C GLN A 547 -9.89 22.39 -10.62
N ALA A 548 -9.51 21.55 -11.59
CA ALA A 548 -9.37 21.92 -13.00
C ALA A 548 -10.62 22.57 -13.61
N ALA A 549 -11.82 22.23 -13.14
CA ALA A 549 -13.05 22.85 -13.63
C ALA A 549 -13.24 24.30 -13.15
N GLY A 550 -12.70 24.64 -11.98
CA GLY A 550 -12.74 25.99 -11.40
C GLY A 550 -11.58 26.87 -11.87
N ASN A 551 -10.41 26.26 -12.12
CA ASN A 551 -9.16 26.96 -12.49
C ASN A 551 -8.54 26.40 -13.78
N ALA A 552 -9.32 26.34 -14.86
CA ALA A 552 -8.92 25.65 -16.09
C ALA A 552 -7.71 26.28 -16.80
N VAL A 553 -7.58 27.61 -16.77
CA VAL A 553 -6.52 28.35 -17.47
C VAL A 553 -5.15 28.23 -16.81
N ASN A 554 -5.10 27.94 -15.50
CA ASN A 554 -3.86 27.75 -14.74
C ASN A 554 -3.64 26.30 -14.32
N THR A 555 -4.39 25.35 -14.90
CA THR A 555 -4.21 23.92 -14.68
C THR A 555 -3.63 23.29 -15.94
N VAL A 556 -2.35 22.91 -15.86
CA VAL A 556 -1.56 22.33 -16.94
C VAL A 556 -1.60 20.80 -16.86
N PHE A 557 -1.79 20.18 -18.02
CA PHE A 557 -1.80 18.73 -18.24
C PHE A 557 -1.29 18.43 -19.65
N ASP A 558 -1.05 17.17 -19.97
CA ASP A 558 -0.53 16.70 -21.28
C ASP A 558 0.81 17.34 -21.70
N ALA A 559 1.59 17.83 -20.73
CA ALA A 559 2.91 18.44 -20.99
C ALA A 559 3.85 17.48 -21.78
N LYS A 560 3.67 16.16 -21.61
CA LYS A 560 4.43 15.13 -22.34
C LYS A 560 4.18 15.13 -23.86
N ARG A 561 3.04 15.66 -24.35
CA ARG A 561 2.79 15.78 -25.82
C ARG A 561 3.64 16.87 -26.46
N ILE A 562 3.95 17.92 -25.69
CA ILE A 562 4.65 19.13 -26.17
C ILE A 562 6.12 19.22 -25.72
N ILE A 563 6.57 18.34 -24.81
CA ILE A 563 7.96 18.30 -24.36
C ILE A 563 8.92 18.02 -25.53
N GLY A 564 10.03 18.77 -25.60
CA GLY A 564 11.05 18.63 -26.64
C GLY A 564 10.61 18.97 -28.07
N ARG A 565 9.48 19.67 -28.26
CA ARG A 565 9.01 20.16 -29.57
C ARG A 565 9.22 21.66 -29.72
N SER A 566 9.27 22.13 -30.97
CA SER A 566 9.24 23.56 -31.29
C SER A 566 7.81 24.09 -31.33
N PHE A 567 7.62 25.38 -31.06
CA PHE A 567 6.31 26.02 -31.16
C PHE A 567 5.78 26.02 -32.60
N SER A 568 6.69 26.09 -33.58
CA SER A 568 6.39 26.00 -35.01
C SER A 568 5.86 24.63 -35.47
N ASP A 569 6.01 23.56 -34.68
CA ASP A 569 5.53 22.21 -35.01
C ASP A 569 4.00 22.21 -35.19
N GLU A 570 3.53 21.68 -36.33
CA GLU A 570 2.10 21.60 -36.65
C GLU A 570 1.31 20.80 -35.61
N VAL A 571 1.95 19.82 -34.95
CA VAL A 571 1.28 19.06 -33.90
C VAL A 571 1.06 19.89 -32.65
N VAL A 572 2.04 20.69 -32.24
CA VAL A 572 1.90 21.63 -31.12
C VAL A 572 0.81 22.66 -31.41
N LYS A 573 0.75 23.20 -32.63
CA LYS A 573 -0.32 24.13 -33.04
C LYS A 573 -1.70 23.49 -33.03
N LYS A 574 -1.80 22.20 -33.32
CA LYS A 574 -3.06 21.46 -33.25
C LYS A 574 -3.49 21.25 -31.81
N ASP A 575 -2.59 20.76 -30.95
CA ASP A 575 -2.87 20.50 -29.54
C ASP A 575 -3.15 21.79 -28.75
N ALA A 576 -2.46 22.88 -29.07
CA ALA A 576 -2.69 24.21 -28.49
C ALA A 576 -4.14 24.70 -28.64
N LYS A 577 -4.88 24.26 -29.67
CA LYS A 577 -6.30 24.60 -29.85
C LYS A 577 -7.22 23.89 -28.85
N HIS A 578 -6.76 22.80 -28.27
CA HIS A 578 -7.52 21.96 -27.36
C HIS A 578 -7.18 22.22 -25.88
N PHE A 579 -6.07 22.91 -25.61
CA PHE A 579 -5.67 23.26 -24.25
C PHE A 579 -6.40 24.50 -23.72
N PRO A 580 -6.84 24.49 -22.45
CA PRO A 580 -7.44 25.66 -21.82
C PRO A 580 -6.41 26.69 -21.32
N PHE A 581 -5.15 26.27 -21.16
CA PHE A 581 -4.04 27.12 -20.74
C PHE A 581 -3.32 27.73 -21.96
N THR A 582 -2.62 28.85 -21.74
CA THR A 582 -2.00 29.60 -22.85
C THR A 582 -0.62 29.06 -23.17
N ILE A 583 -0.38 28.76 -24.44
CA ILE A 583 0.96 28.45 -24.96
C ILE A 583 1.50 29.65 -25.72
N LYS A 584 2.78 30.01 -25.47
CA LYS A 584 3.52 31.08 -26.14
C LYS A 584 4.78 30.55 -26.79
N GLU A 585 5.22 31.27 -27.80
CA GLU A 585 6.52 31.11 -28.43
C GLU A 585 7.59 31.84 -27.59
N SER A 586 8.71 31.17 -27.32
CA SER A 586 9.91 31.83 -26.79
C SER A 586 10.72 32.50 -27.92
N ASP A 587 11.71 33.32 -27.58
CA ASP A 587 12.64 33.89 -28.56
C ASP A 587 13.40 32.85 -29.42
N ASP A 588 13.52 31.60 -28.95
CA ASP A 588 14.18 30.47 -29.65
C ASP A 588 13.21 29.42 -30.24
N ASP A 589 11.95 29.78 -30.57
CA ASP A 589 10.93 28.84 -31.11
C ASP A 589 10.62 27.65 -30.16
N LYS A 590 10.84 27.82 -28.85
CA LYS A 590 10.42 26.87 -27.81
C LYS A 590 9.01 27.13 -27.34
N VAL A 591 8.38 26.08 -26.84
CA VAL A 591 7.05 26.11 -26.24
C VAL A 591 7.16 26.64 -24.80
N LEU A 592 6.41 27.69 -24.48
CA LEU A 592 6.25 28.22 -23.12
C LEU A 592 4.79 28.13 -22.70
N ILE A 593 4.54 27.75 -21.45
CA ILE A 593 3.21 27.63 -20.86
C ILE A 593 3.02 28.81 -19.90
N GLU A 594 2.14 29.75 -20.25
CA GLU A 594 1.84 30.92 -19.42
C GLU A 594 0.70 30.62 -18.45
N VAL A 595 0.96 30.82 -17.16
CA VAL A 595 0.01 30.67 -16.05
C VAL A 595 0.09 31.86 -15.11
N GLU A 596 -0.98 32.11 -14.37
CA GLU A 596 -1.02 33.08 -13.29
C GLU A 596 -0.71 32.37 -11.96
N PHE A 597 0.38 32.78 -11.30
CA PHE A 597 0.81 32.22 -10.02
C PHE A 597 1.19 33.36 -9.07
N LYS A 598 0.60 33.39 -7.86
CA LYS A 598 0.78 34.49 -6.90
C LYS A 598 0.47 35.89 -7.47
N ASN A 599 -0.56 36.00 -8.31
CA ASN A 599 -0.97 37.23 -9.03
C ASN A 599 0.09 37.78 -10.00
N GLU A 600 1.06 36.96 -10.37
CA GLU A 600 2.06 37.27 -11.39
C GLU A 600 1.93 36.29 -12.56
N LYS A 601 2.08 36.79 -13.79
CA LYS A 601 2.19 35.92 -14.95
C LYS A 601 3.56 35.27 -14.96
N LYS A 602 3.59 33.94 -14.96
CA LYS A 602 4.79 33.14 -15.10
C LYS A 602 4.71 32.26 -16.33
N SER A 603 5.85 32.10 -16.98
CA SER A 603 6.01 31.21 -18.12
C SER A 603 6.89 30.04 -17.69
N PHE A 604 6.42 28.82 -17.92
CA PHE A 604 7.16 27.59 -17.64
C PHE A 604 7.41 26.82 -18.93
N THR A 605 8.54 26.14 -19.03
CA THR A 605 8.78 25.19 -20.11
C THR A 605 8.09 23.84 -19.82
N PRO A 606 7.81 23.00 -20.83
CA PRO A 606 7.28 21.66 -20.61
C PRO A 606 8.17 20.78 -19.71
N GLU A 607 9.49 20.99 -19.74
CA GLU A 607 10.47 20.32 -18.88
C GLU A 607 10.28 20.72 -17.43
N GLU A 608 10.04 22.00 -17.14
CA GLU A 608 9.74 22.48 -15.79
C GLU A 608 8.44 21.88 -15.28
N ILE A 609 7.36 21.87 -16.07
CA ILE A 609 6.09 21.24 -15.66
C ILE A 609 6.28 19.74 -15.38
N SER A 610 7.01 19.04 -16.24
CA SER A 610 7.31 17.62 -16.06
C SER A 610 8.19 17.36 -14.83
N SER A 611 9.13 18.27 -14.53
CA SER A 611 9.97 18.20 -13.34
C SER A 611 9.14 18.30 -12.05
N MET A 612 8.04 19.07 -12.05
CA MET A 612 7.14 19.17 -10.91
C MET A 612 6.42 17.83 -10.65
N VAL A 613 6.01 17.13 -11.71
CA VAL A 613 5.43 15.78 -11.60
C VAL A 613 6.47 14.79 -11.10
N LEU A 614 7.69 14.81 -11.65
CA LEU A 614 8.81 13.97 -11.19
C LEU A 614 9.19 14.24 -9.73
N LEU A 615 9.17 15.51 -9.30
CA LEU A 615 9.40 15.89 -7.91
C LEU A 615 8.34 15.28 -6.99
N ARG A 616 7.06 15.29 -7.38
CA ARG A 616 6.01 14.60 -6.62
C ARG A 616 6.21 13.09 -6.56
N MET A 617 6.72 12.47 -7.63
CA MET A 617 7.04 11.03 -7.64
C MET A 617 8.21 10.72 -6.71
N LYS A 618 9.24 11.57 -6.71
CA LYS A 618 10.35 11.52 -5.76
C LYS A 618 9.86 11.67 -4.32
N GLU A 619 9.06 12.68 -4.00
CA GLU A 619 8.50 12.88 -2.65
C GLU A 619 7.68 11.68 -2.18
N THR A 620 6.92 11.06 -3.09
CA THR A 620 6.15 9.84 -2.81
C THR A 620 7.07 8.68 -2.44
N ALA A 621 8.16 8.49 -3.19
CA ALA A 621 9.16 7.47 -2.88
C ALA A 621 9.93 7.77 -1.59
N GLU A 622 10.31 9.03 -1.33
CA GLU A 622 11.00 9.47 -0.12
C GLU A 622 10.14 9.25 1.14
N ALA A 623 8.83 9.57 1.06
CA ALA A 623 7.88 9.33 2.13
C ALA A 623 7.72 7.84 2.45
N PHE A 624 7.77 6.98 1.43
CA PHE A 624 7.67 5.53 1.58
C PHE A 624 8.95 4.90 2.14
N LEU A 625 10.12 5.32 1.66
CA LEU A 625 11.42 4.75 2.04
C LEU A 625 11.99 5.36 3.32
N GLY A 626 11.56 6.57 3.70
CA GLY A 626 12.07 7.30 4.87
C GLY A 626 13.48 7.85 4.69
N GLN A 627 13.97 7.95 3.45
CA GLN A 627 15.30 8.46 3.08
C GLN A 627 15.21 9.34 1.83
N SER A 628 16.18 10.23 1.63
CA SER A 628 16.25 11.09 0.44
C SER A 628 16.68 10.29 -0.79
N ILE A 629 16.01 10.49 -1.92
CA ILE A 629 16.30 9.79 -3.17
C ILE A 629 16.94 10.75 -4.16
N SER A 630 18.07 10.32 -4.75
CA SER A 630 18.81 11.13 -5.72
C SER A 630 18.95 10.49 -7.08
N GLN A 631 18.60 9.21 -7.25
CA GLN A 631 18.85 8.47 -8.49
C GLN A 631 17.57 7.84 -9.01
N ALA A 632 17.33 7.93 -10.32
CA ALA A 632 16.15 7.36 -10.95
C ALA A 632 16.40 6.79 -12.34
N VAL A 633 15.55 5.85 -12.76
CA VAL A 633 15.34 5.44 -14.14
C VAL A 633 13.99 6.02 -14.57
N VAL A 634 13.95 6.73 -15.69
CA VAL A 634 12.73 7.38 -16.20
C VAL A 634 12.33 6.78 -17.55
N THR A 635 11.04 6.53 -17.74
CA THR A 635 10.52 5.94 -18.98
C THR A 635 10.17 7.00 -20.03
N VAL A 636 10.26 6.60 -21.30
CA VAL A 636 9.82 7.39 -22.46
C VAL A 636 9.18 6.49 -23.51
N PRO A 637 8.30 7.01 -24.38
CA PRO A 637 7.76 6.26 -25.52
C PRO A 637 8.90 5.77 -26.42
N ALA A 638 8.76 4.58 -27.01
CA ALA A 638 9.81 4.02 -27.86
C ALA A 638 10.09 4.91 -29.10
N TYR A 639 9.04 5.55 -29.61
CA TYR A 639 9.11 6.44 -30.76
C TYR A 639 9.53 7.89 -30.44
N PHE A 640 9.93 8.20 -29.20
CA PHE A 640 10.51 9.52 -28.87
C PHE A 640 11.83 9.73 -29.61
N ASN A 641 11.96 10.91 -30.20
CA ASN A 641 13.20 11.36 -30.82
C ASN A 641 14.24 11.80 -29.77
N ASP A 642 15.46 12.07 -30.23
CA ASP A 642 16.59 12.47 -29.36
C ASP A 642 16.27 13.71 -28.50
N GLN A 643 15.65 14.74 -29.09
CA GLN A 643 15.31 15.99 -28.38
C GLN A 643 14.32 15.75 -27.24
N GLN A 644 13.30 14.92 -27.45
CA GLN A 644 12.31 14.60 -26.42
C GLN A 644 12.91 13.75 -25.29
N ARG A 645 13.81 12.81 -25.62
CA ARG A 645 14.58 12.02 -24.63
C ARG A 645 15.45 12.91 -23.77
N GLN A 646 16.17 13.84 -24.38
CA GLN A 646 17.02 14.80 -23.66
C GLN A 646 16.17 15.72 -22.78
N SER A 647 15.07 16.26 -23.30
CA SER A 647 14.18 17.15 -22.55
C SER A 647 13.56 16.45 -21.31
N THR A 648 13.25 15.16 -21.43
CA THR A 648 12.78 14.33 -20.30
C THR A 648 13.88 14.09 -19.26
N LYS A 649 15.13 13.89 -19.71
CA LYS A 649 16.30 13.78 -18.82
C LYS A 649 16.59 15.11 -18.10
N ASP A 650 16.45 16.23 -18.79
CA ASP A 650 16.59 17.57 -18.22
C ASP A 650 15.50 17.84 -17.17
N ALA A 651 14.25 17.44 -17.42
CA ALA A 651 13.17 17.49 -16.43
C ALA A 651 13.49 16.69 -15.15
N GLY A 652 14.11 15.52 -15.27
CA GLY A 652 14.61 14.76 -14.12
C GLY A 652 15.71 15.48 -13.35
N SER A 653 16.63 16.13 -14.06
CA SER A 653 17.71 16.93 -13.47
C SER A 653 17.15 18.14 -12.70
N ILE A 654 16.15 18.84 -13.25
CA ILE A 654 15.45 19.95 -12.59
C ILE A 654 14.72 19.47 -11.31
N ALA A 655 14.18 18.26 -11.30
CA ALA A 655 13.56 17.64 -10.11
C ALA A 655 14.59 17.20 -9.04
N GLY A 656 15.89 17.38 -9.29
CA GLY A 656 16.97 16.92 -8.41
C GLY A 656 17.12 15.40 -8.40
N LEU A 657 16.91 14.75 -9.56
CA LEU A 657 17.17 13.34 -9.80
C LEU A 657 18.32 13.17 -10.81
N ASP A 658 19.31 12.37 -10.45
CA ASP A 658 20.32 11.85 -11.37
C ASP A 658 19.71 10.69 -12.17
N VAL A 659 19.30 10.99 -13.40
CA VAL A 659 18.67 10.03 -14.31
C VAL A 659 19.74 9.07 -14.85
N LYS A 660 19.86 7.91 -14.21
CA LYS A 660 20.85 6.87 -14.55
C LYS A 660 20.65 6.28 -15.92
N ARG A 661 19.39 6.12 -16.33
CA ARG A 661 19.01 5.57 -17.63
C ARG A 661 17.63 6.06 -18.04
N ILE A 662 17.48 6.33 -19.33
CA ILE A 662 16.18 6.45 -19.99
C ILE A 662 15.84 5.09 -20.59
N ILE A 663 14.67 4.55 -20.27
CA ILE A 663 14.20 3.26 -20.79
C ILE A 663 12.95 3.45 -21.63
N ASN A 664 12.83 2.72 -22.74
CA ASN A 664 11.62 2.72 -23.53
C ASN A 664 10.47 2.04 -22.75
N GLU A 665 9.27 2.63 -22.77
CA GLU A 665 8.06 2.11 -22.12
C GLU A 665 7.76 0.64 -22.46
N PRO A 666 7.68 0.22 -23.74
CA PRO A 666 7.43 -1.17 -24.08
C PRO A 666 8.57 -2.08 -23.61
N THR A 667 9.82 -1.61 -23.64
CA THR A 667 10.96 -2.37 -23.15
C THR A 667 10.89 -2.59 -21.63
N ALA A 668 10.46 -1.58 -20.87
CA ALA A 668 10.22 -1.71 -19.43
C ALA A 668 9.09 -2.73 -19.17
N ALA A 669 7.98 -2.65 -19.90
CA ALA A 669 6.89 -3.62 -19.78
C ALA A 669 7.34 -5.05 -20.11
N ALA A 670 8.26 -5.22 -21.08
CA ALA A 670 8.86 -6.51 -21.40
C ALA A 670 9.65 -7.09 -20.22
N LEU A 671 10.44 -6.25 -19.55
CA LEU A 671 11.21 -6.65 -18.36
C LEU A 671 10.27 -7.07 -17.22
N ALA A 672 9.17 -6.34 -17.02
CA ALA A 672 8.14 -6.72 -16.05
C ALA A 672 7.53 -8.10 -16.39
N TYR A 673 7.25 -8.35 -17.68
CA TYR A 673 6.69 -9.63 -18.14
C TYR A 673 7.66 -10.80 -17.96
N GLY A 674 8.89 -10.65 -18.43
CA GLY A 674 9.85 -11.75 -18.50
C GLY A 674 10.37 -12.18 -17.13
N LEU A 675 10.37 -11.28 -16.14
CA LEU A 675 10.68 -11.61 -14.75
C LEU A 675 9.59 -12.41 -14.05
N ASP A 676 8.31 -12.11 -14.32
CA ASP A 676 7.17 -12.72 -13.63
C ASP A 676 6.86 -14.13 -14.18
N THR A 677 7.14 -14.36 -15.47
CA THR A 677 6.72 -15.60 -16.17
C THR A 677 7.83 -16.62 -16.40
N ASN A 678 9.09 -16.32 -16.06
CA ASN A 678 10.27 -17.11 -16.47
C ASN A 678 10.26 -17.43 -17.99
N ALA A 679 9.72 -16.53 -18.81
CA ALA A 679 9.57 -16.75 -20.24
C ALA A 679 10.95 -16.95 -20.91
N GLY A 680 11.10 -18.04 -21.68
CA GLY A 680 12.33 -18.33 -22.43
C GLY A 680 13.41 -19.13 -21.69
N THR A 681 13.12 -19.71 -20.51
CA THR A 681 14.05 -20.59 -19.77
C THR A 681 14.19 -22.00 -20.36
N ASP A 682 13.31 -22.39 -21.29
CA ASP A 682 13.31 -23.72 -21.91
C ASP A 682 14.20 -23.80 -23.18
N GLY A 683 14.98 -22.75 -23.47
CA GLY A 683 15.87 -22.66 -24.64
C GLY A 683 15.16 -22.44 -25.97
N LYS A 684 13.88 -22.06 -25.98
CA LYS A 684 13.14 -21.61 -27.17
C LYS A 684 12.96 -20.09 -27.12
N ALA A 685 13.27 -19.43 -28.24
CA ALA A 685 13.00 -18.01 -28.42
C ALA A 685 11.48 -17.74 -28.30
N CYS A 686 11.09 -16.93 -27.32
CA CYS A 686 9.72 -16.48 -27.12
C CYS A 686 9.57 -15.11 -27.76
N ASN A 687 8.80 -15.00 -28.84
CA ASN A 687 8.52 -13.72 -29.47
C ASN A 687 7.31 -13.08 -28.79
N VAL A 688 7.50 -11.95 -28.13
CA VAL A 688 6.47 -11.23 -27.41
C VAL A 688 6.17 -9.94 -28.17
N LEU A 689 4.90 -9.69 -28.46
CA LEU A 689 4.45 -8.39 -28.93
C LEU A 689 3.85 -7.62 -27.75
N ILE A 690 4.36 -6.42 -27.56
CA ILE A 690 3.88 -5.47 -26.56
C ILE A 690 3.04 -4.44 -27.30
N PHE A 691 1.78 -4.35 -26.91
CA PHE A 691 0.82 -3.38 -27.41
C PHE A 691 0.55 -2.38 -26.29
N ASP A 692 1.19 -1.22 -26.35
CA ASP A 692 1.07 -0.14 -25.36
C ASP A 692 0.16 0.97 -25.89
N LEU A 693 -1.05 1.08 -25.34
CA LEU A 693 -1.99 2.14 -25.69
C LEU A 693 -2.34 2.93 -24.42
N GLY A 694 -1.62 4.02 -24.23
CA GLY A 694 -1.71 4.90 -23.07
C GLY A 694 -2.80 5.98 -23.19
N GLY A 695 -2.59 7.08 -22.48
CA GLY A 695 -3.48 8.25 -22.48
C GLY A 695 -3.32 9.16 -23.69
N GLY A 696 -2.11 9.27 -24.25
CA GLY A 696 -1.85 10.09 -25.43
C GLY A 696 -0.81 9.53 -26.42
N THR A 697 -0.17 8.42 -26.08
CA THR A 697 0.82 7.74 -26.92
C THR A 697 0.40 6.30 -27.16
N PHE A 698 0.79 5.79 -28.33
CA PHE A 698 0.59 4.42 -28.75
C PHE A 698 1.93 3.85 -29.24
N ASP A 699 2.40 2.77 -28.65
CA ASP A 699 3.63 2.10 -29.05
C ASP A 699 3.39 0.59 -29.22
N VAL A 700 4.05 0.01 -30.21
CA VAL A 700 4.05 -1.42 -30.49
C VAL A 700 5.48 -1.86 -30.66
N SER A 701 5.90 -2.86 -29.89
CA SER A 701 7.23 -3.44 -30.01
C SER A 701 7.16 -4.96 -30.06
N ILE A 702 7.95 -5.57 -30.92
CA ILE A 702 8.17 -7.02 -30.95
C ILE A 702 9.53 -7.28 -30.33
N LEU A 703 9.56 -8.11 -29.30
CA LEU A 703 10.77 -8.53 -28.62
C LEU A 703 10.93 -10.03 -28.75
N SER A 704 12.17 -10.49 -28.85
CA SER A 704 12.52 -11.90 -28.72
C SER A 704 13.21 -12.11 -27.38
N ILE A 705 12.67 -13.01 -26.57
CA ILE A 705 13.18 -13.35 -25.24
C ILE A 705 13.80 -14.75 -25.32
N GLU A 706 15.10 -14.85 -25.09
CA GLU A 706 15.83 -16.12 -25.08
C GLU A 706 16.87 -16.14 -23.95
N ASN A 707 16.77 -17.08 -23.02
CA ASN A 707 17.72 -17.25 -21.90
C ASN A 707 18.00 -15.96 -21.09
N GLY A 708 16.99 -15.11 -20.89
CA GLY A 708 17.12 -13.83 -20.19
C GLY A 708 17.64 -12.66 -21.05
N ILE A 709 17.91 -12.89 -22.34
CA ILE A 709 18.24 -11.83 -23.29
C ILE A 709 16.94 -11.29 -23.90
N PHE A 710 16.71 -9.99 -23.75
CA PHE A 710 15.58 -9.26 -24.32
C PHE A 710 16.09 -8.46 -25.50
N GLU A 711 15.77 -8.90 -26.72
CA GLU A 711 16.15 -8.22 -27.95
C GLU A 711 14.93 -7.60 -28.61
N VAL A 712 14.90 -6.27 -28.74
CA VAL A 712 13.87 -5.59 -29.53
C VAL A 712 14.13 -5.86 -31.01
N LYS A 713 13.17 -6.46 -31.71
CA LYS A 713 13.27 -6.80 -33.14
C LYS A 713 12.78 -5.67 -34.03
N SER A 714 11.68 -5.06 -33.63
CA SER A 714 11.12 -3.88 -34.28
C SER A 714 10.28 -3.09 -33.29
N THR A 715 10.21 -1.79 -33.52
CA THR A 715 9.33 -0.90 -32.78
C THR A 715 8.67 0.10 -33.73
N GLY A 716 7.44 0.47 -33.42
CA GLY A 716 6.68 1.48 -34.14
C GLY A 716 5.63 2.07 -33.23
N GLY A 717 5.11 3.25 -33.57
CA GLY A 717 4.17 3.92 -32.70
C GLY A 717 3.61 5.19 -33.30
N ASP A 718 2.74 5.81 -32.52
CA ASP A 718 2.11 7.09 -32.79
C ASP A 718 2.08 7.90 -31.50
N THR A 719 2.84 9.01 -31.48
CA THR A 719 3.01 9.85 -30.30
C THR A 719 1.79 10.75 -30.01
N HIS A 720 0.74 10.70 -30.84
CA HIS A 720 -0.49 11.48 -30.67
C HIS A 720 -1.73 10.62 -30.94
N LEU A 721 -1.73 9.44 -30.32
CA LEU A 721 -2.85 8.51 -30.37
C LEU A 721 -2.99 7.87 -28.99
N GLY A 722 -4.09 8.15 -28.30
CA GLY A 722 -4.36 7.49 -27.02
C GLY A 722 -5.76 7.73 -26.45
N GLY A 723 -5.89 7.46 -25.16
CA GLY A 723 -7.07 7.64 -24.33
C GLY A 723 -7.84 8.94 -24.57
N GLU A 724 -7.13 10.06 -24.67
CA GLU A 724 -7.69 11.41 -24.83
C GLU A 724 -8.30 11.64 -26.21
N ASP A 725 -7.75 11.04 -27.26
CA ASP A 725 -8.28 11.17 -28.61
C ASP A 725 -9.64 10.47 -28.71
N PHE A 726 -9.80 9.33 -28.02
CA PHE A 726 -11.10 8.68 -27.87
C PHE A 726 -12.10 9.53 -27.08
N ASP A 727 -11.63 10.23 -26.05
CA ASP A 727 -12.47 11.16 -25.27
C ASP A 727 -12.90 12.35 -26.12
N ASN A 728 -11.99 12.91 -26.93
CA ASN A 728 -12.25 14.04 -27.82
C ASN A 728 -13.33 13.73 -28.85
N ASN A 729 -13.25 12.57 -29.52
CA ASN A 729 -14.29 12.14 -30.47
C ASN A 729 -15.67 12.01 -29.80
N MET A 730 -15.71 11.55 -28.55
CA MET A 730 -16.96 11.48 -27.78
C MET A 730 -17.47 12.89 -27.40
N VAL A 731 -16.57 13.79 -26.97
CA VAL A 731 -16.90 15.18 -26.65
C VAL A 731 -17.46 15.91 -27.87
N GLU A 732 -16.82 15.79 -29.04
CA GLU A 732 -17.31 16.41 -30.28
C GLU A 732 -18.70 15.89 -30.68
N HIS A 733 -18.93 14.59 -30.52
CA HIS A 733 -20.24 13.99 -30.75
C HIS A 733 -21.31 14.56 -29.81
N LEU A 734 -21.03 14.61 -28.50
CA LEU A 734 -21.96 15.11 -27.49
C LEU A 734 -22.16 16.62 -27.57
N LEU A 735 -21.15 17.40 -27.97
CA LEU A 735 -21.29 18.83 -28.27
C LEU A 735 -22.24 19.06 -29.44
N THR A 736 -22.08 18.28 -30.51
CA THR A 736 -22.99 18.35 -31.68
C THR A 736 -24.41 18.00 -31.26
N GLU A 737 -24.58 17.01 -30.38
CA GLU A 737 -25.88 16.63 -29.84
C GLU A 737 -26.48 17.74 -28.95
N PHE A 738 -25.69 18.37 -28.09
CA PHE A 738 -26.11 19.49 -27.24
C PHE A 738 -26.58 20.67 -28.11
N LYS A 739 -25.77 21.09 -29.10
CA LYS A 739 -26.11 22.16 -30.04
C LYS A 739 -27.44 21.89 -30.73
N ARG A 740 -27.64 20.66 -31.19
CA ARG A 740 -28.88 20.20 -31.85
C ARG A 740 -30.09 20.25 -30.92
N LYS A 741 -29.94 19.87 -29.64
CA LYS A 741 -31.03 19.86 -28.64
C LYS A 741 -31.38 21.26 -28.12
N ASN A 742 -30.40 22.17 -28.06
CA ASN A 742 -30.51 23.43 -27.31
C ASN A 742 -30.39 24.68 -28.20
N ARG A 743 -31.11 24.72 -29.33
CA ARG A 743 -31.21 25.91 -30.22
C ARG A 743 -29.84 26.47 -30.67
N ASN A 744 -28.87 25.59 -30.95
CA ASN A 744 -27.49 25.95 -31.34
C ASN A 744 -26.68 26.70 -30.27
N LEU A 745 -27.04 26.59 -28.99
CA LEU A 745 -26.17 26.99 -27.88
C LEU A 745 -24.85 26.20 -27.94
N ASP A 746 -23.72 26.90 -27.83
CA ASP A 746 -22.38 26.34 -28.03
C ASP A 746 -21.52 26.37 -26.74
N PRO A 747 -21.40 25.22 -26.04
CA PRO A 747 -20.57 25.11 -24.84
C PRO A 747 -19.07 25.28 -25.10
N SER A 748 -18.62 25.22 -26.36
CA SER A 748 -17.18 25.31 -26.69
C SER A 748 -16.55 26.65 -26.33
N SER A 749 -17.36 27.70 -26.18
CA SER A 749 -16.93 29.01 -25.70
C SER A 749 -16.52 29.02 -24.23
N SER A 750 -16.95 28.04 -23.42
CA SER A 750 -16.67 27.98 -21.99
C SER A 750 -15.70 26.85 -21.66
N ALA A 751 -14.48 27.22 -21.25
CA ALA A 751 -13.46 26.27 -20.81
C ALA A 751 -13.96 25.39 -19.64
N ARG A 752 -14.76 25.96 -18.72
CA ARG A 752 -15.38 25.23 -17.61
C ARG A 752 -16.39 24.18 -18.10
N ALA A 753 -17.28 24.55 -19.03
CA ALA A 753 -18.26 23.62 -19.59
C ALA A 753 -17.57 22.46 -20.33
N MET A 754 -16.58 22.80 -21.17
CA MET A 754 -15.77 21.82 -21.90
C MET A 754 -15.03 20.86 -20.96
N ARG A 755 -14.46 21.36 -19.86
CA ARG A 755 -13.76 20.51 -18.88
C ARG A 755 -14.70 19.55 -18.17
N ARG A 756 -15.88 20.01 -17.75
CA ARG A 756 -16.91 19.15 -17.13
C ARG A 756 -17.40 18.08 -18.09
N LEU A 757 -17.63 18.43 -19.36
CA LEU A 757 -18.02 17.48 -20.39
C LEU A 757 -16.93 16.43 -20.66
N ARG A 758 -15.65 16.83 -20.81
CA ARG A 758 -14.53 15.89 -20.96
C ARG A 758 -14.43 14.92 -19.79
N THR A 759 -14.56 15.41 -18.56
CA THR A 759 -14.51 14.56 -17.35
C THR A 759 -15.64 13.53 -17.37
N ALA A 760 -16.84 13.93 -17.80
CA ALA A 760 -17.97 13.01 -17.94
C ALA A 760 -17.77 12.00 -19.09
N CYS A 761 -17.17 12.41 -20.21
CA CYS A 761 -16.81 11.52 -21.32
C CYS A 761 -15.74 10.48 -20.92
N GLU A 762 -14.68 10.89 -20.21
CA GLU A 762 -13.64 9.98 -19.70
C GLU A 762 -14.28 8.91 -18.79
N SER A 763 -15.17 9.34 -17.88
CA SER A 763 -15.93 8.45 -17.00
C SER A 763 -16.82 7.48 -17.79
N ALA A 764 -17.54 7.98 -18.80
CA ALA A 764 -18.37 7.17 -19.68
C ALA A 764 -17.56 6.15 -20.49
N LYS A 765 -16.39 6.54 -21.03
CA LYS A 765 -15.46 5.64 -21.71
C LYS A 765 -15.02 4.48 -20.80
N ARG A 766 -14.65 4.78 -19.55
CA ARG A 766 -14.27 3.76 -18.55
C ARG A 766 -15.44 2.82 -18.25
N MET A 767 -16.66 3.35 -18.08
CA MET A 767 -17.86 2.52 -17.90
C MET A 767 -18.12 1.61 -19.11
N LEU A 768 -18.08 2.15 -20.33
CA LEU A 768 -18.30 1.42 -21.59
C LEU A 768 -17.31 0.27 -21.83
N SER A 769 -16.16 0.28 -21.15
CA SER A 769 -15.20 -0.83 -21.19
C SER A 769 -15.72 -2.07 -20.45
N THR A 770 -16.73 -1.92 -19.59
CA THR A 770 -17.39 -3.02 -18.85
C THR A 770 -18.86 -3.16 -19.22
N THR A 771 -19.60 -2.06 -19.34
CA THR A 771 -21.03 -2.01 -19.68
C THR A 771 -21.28 -1.75 -21.18
N THR A 772 -22.46 -2.10 -21.68
CA THR A 772 -22.84 -1.89 -23.09
C THR A 772 -23.37 -0.48 -23.38
N SER A 773 -23.75 0.27 -22.34
CA SER A 773 -24.15 1.68 -22.40
C SER A 773 -23.71 2.42 -21.14
N ALA A 774 -23.57 3.74 -21.26
CA ALA A 774 -23.25 4.65 -20.18
C ALA A 774 -24.07 5.95 -20.32
N SER A 775 -24.58 6.47 -19.20
CA SER A 775 -25.20 7.79 -19.16
C SER A 775 -24.12 8.86 -18.93
N VAL A 776 -24.23 9.97 -19.68
CA VAL A 776 -23.44 11.18 -19.51
C VAL A 776 -24.39 12.25 -19.00
N GLU A 777 -24.26 12.58 -17.73
CA GLU A 777 -25.11 13.55 -17.04
C GLU A 777 -24.25 14.67 -16.47
N VAL A 778 -24.53 15.91 -16.86
CA VAL A 778 -23.85 17.11 -16.37
C VAL A 778 -24.88 18.19 -16.07
N ASP A 779 -25.11 18.43 -14.78
CA ASP A 779 -26.01 19.49 -14.31
C ASP A 779 -25.48 20.86 -14.71
N SER A 780 -26.34 21.73 -15.24
CA SER A 780 -26.00 23.11 -15.61
C SER A 780 -24.71 23.17 -16.45
N LEU A 781 -24.65 22.41 -17.55
CA LEU A 781 -23.46 22.31 -18.39
C LEU A 781 -23.09 23.67 -18.98
N PHE A 782 -24.07 24.38 -19.55
CA PHE A 782 -23.88 25.69 -20.16
C PHE A 782 -25.16 26.53 -20.04
N GLU A 783 -25.03 27.82 -19.66
CA GLU A 783 -26.15 28.77 -19.48
C GLU A 783 -27.34 28.23 -18.66
N GLY A 784 -27.09 27.44 -17.62
CA GLY A 784 -28.16 26.88 -16.78
C GLY A 784 -28.86 25.66 -17.36
N VAL A 785 -28.46 25.18 -18.54
CA VAL A 785 -29.06 24.01 -19.21
C VAL A 785 -28.37 22.72 -18.76
N ASP A 786 -29.14 21.80 -18.20
CA ASP A 786 -28.68 20.45 -17.87
C ASP A 786 -28.47 19.64 -19.14
N PHE A 787 -27.42 18.80 -19.15
CA PHE A 787 -27.16 17.88 -20.24
C PHE A 787 -27.27 16.44 -19.77
N SER A 788 -28.14 15.67 -20.42
CA SER A 788 -28.22 14.22 -20.27
C SER A 788 -28.27 13.57 -21.65
N SER A 789 -27.37 12.60 -21.85
CA SER A 789 -27.34 11.74 -23.03
C SER A 789 -26.89 10.33 -22.63
N THR A 790 -27.23 9.34 -23.46
CA THR A 790 -26.78 7.96 -23.27
C THR A 790 -25.95 7.54 -24.46
N VAL A 791 -24.71 7.11 -24.22
CA VAL A 791 -23.79 6.61 -25.24
C VAL A 791 -23.74 5.10 -25.14
N THR A 792 -23.90 4.40 -26.27
CA THR A 792 -23.74 2.95 -26.35
C THR A 792 -22.32 2.59 -26.76
N ARG A 793 -21.86 1.38 -26.39
CA ARG A 793 -20.53 0.88 -26.79
C ARG A 793 -20.39 0.85 -28.31
N ALA A 794 -21.41 0.37 -29.03
CA ALA A 794 -21.42 0.36 -30.49
C ALA A 794 -21.26 1.78 -31.09
N LYS A 795 -21.89 2.79 -30.46
CA LYS A 795 -21.72 4.18 -30.90
C LYS A 795 -20.30 4.67 -30.64
N PHE A 796 -19.76 4.43 -29.45
CA PHE A 796 -18.37 4.78 -29.11
C PHE A 796 -17.38 4.11 -30.06
N GLU A 797 -17.57 2.84 -30.38
CA GLU A 797 -16.73 2.12 -31.33
C GLU A 797 -16.80 2.74 -32.72
N SER A 798 -18.01 3.07 -33.21
CA SER A 798 -18.18 3.72 -34.51
C SER A 798 -17.53 5.10 -34.62
N LEU A 799 -17.47 5.85 -33.52
CA LEU A 799 -16.81 7.17 -33.48
C LEU A 799 -15.30 7.06 -33.57
N ASN A 800 -14.73 5.92 -33.17
CA ASN A 800 -13.30 5.72 -33.01
C ASN A 800 -12.71 4.68 -33.99
N GLU A 801 -13.50 4.26 -34.99
CA GLU A 801 -13.11 3.22 -35.95
C GLU A 801 -11.82 3.58 -36.71
N GLU A 802 -11.63 4.85 -37.08
CA GLU A 802 -10.40 5.32 -37.73
C GLU A 802 -9.17 5.21 -36.82
N LEU A 803 -9.34 5.51 -35.53
CA LEU A 803 -8.25 5.39 -34.54
C LEU A 803 -7.88 3.92 -34.30
N PHE A 804 -8.87 3.02 -34.25
CA PHE A 804 -8.60 1.58 -34.14
C PHE A 804 -7.88 1.01 -35.37
N LYS A 805 -8.25 1.46 -36.57
CA LYS A 805 -7.56 1.08 -37.82
C LYS A 805 -6.11 1.55 -37.85
N ARG A 806 -5.84 2.79 -37.40
CA ARG A 806 -4.46 3.30 -37.25
C ARG A 806 -3.64 2.41 -36.30
N CYS A 807 -4.24 1.92 -35.23
CA CYS A 807 -3.57 0.97 -34.33
C CYS A 807 -3.19 -0.33 -35.06
N GLU A 808 -4.13 -0.90 -35.82
CA GLU A 808 -3.94 -2.13 -36.59
C GLU A 808 -2.85 -1.98 -37.67
N GLU A 809 -2.86 -0.88 -38.41
CA GLU A 809 -1.85 -0.57 -39.43
C GLU A 809 -0.43 -0.49 -38.85
N THR A 810 -0.28 0.07 -37.65
CA THR A 810 1.02 0.15 -36.98
C THR A 810 1.50 -1.24 -36.55
N VAL A 811 0.61 -2.10 -36.01
CA VAL A 811 0.97 -3.48 -35.67
C VAL A 811 1.47 -4.25 -36.91
N LEU A 812 0.77 -4.09 -38.04
CA LEU A 812 1.17 -4.72 -39.31
C LEU A 812 2.54 -4.23 -39.80
N LYS A 813 2.82 -2.92 -39.71
CA LYS A 813 4.14 -2.36 -40.05
C LYS A 813 5.25 -2.91 -39.15
N VAL A 814 4.99 -3.05 -37.85
CA VAL A 814 5.98 -3.58 -36.89
C VAL A 814 6.26 -5.07 -37.16
N LEU A 815 5.25 -5.86 -37.54
CA LEU A 815 5.43 -7.25 -37.98
C LEU A 815 6.27 -7.34 -39.27
N GLU A 816 5.99 -6.48 -40.25
CA GLU A 816 6.74 -6.42 -41.51
C GLU A 816 8.22 -6.07 -41.27
N ASP A 817 8.49 -5.08 -40.42
CA ASP A 817 9.84 -4.71 -39.99
C ASP A 817 10.59 -5.85 -39.30
N ALA A 818 9.90 -6.55 -38.40
CA ALA A 818 10.43 -7.73 -37.71
C ALA A 818 10.67 -8.90 -38.68
N LYS A 819 10.13 -8.82 -39.90
CA LYS A 819 10.07 -9.92 -40.88
C LYS A 819 9.43 -11.17 -40.28
N MET A 820 8.43 -10.97 -39.41
CA MET A 820 7.71 -12.03 -38.73
C MET A 820 6.27 -12.11 -39.20
N LYS A 821 5.73 -13.32 -39.21
CA LYS A 821 4.30 -13.53 -39.43
C LYS A 821 3.53 -13.47 -38.10
N PRO A 822 2.23 -13.12 -38.11
CA PRO A 822 1.42 -13.11 -36.89
C PRO A 822 1.46 -14.43 -36.10
N GLU A 823 1.57 -15.57 -36.77
CA GLU A 823 1.61 -16.88 -36.13
C GLU A 823 2.90 -17.16 -35.35
N GLU A 824 3.98 -16.42 -35.65
CA GLU A 824 5.29 -16.56 -35.01
C GLU A 824 5.40 -15.77 -33.70
N VAL A 825 4.46 -14.84 -33.45
CA VAL A 825 4.35 -14.14 -32.18
C VAL A 825 3.78 -15.12 -31.15
N THR A 826 4.55 -15.39 -30.10
CA THR A 826 4.21 -16.38 -29.05
C THR A 826 3.23 -15.80 -28.04
N GLU A 827 3.37 -14.54 -27.64
CA GLU A 827 2.58 -13.90 -26.59
C GLU A 827 2.21 -12.46 -26.95
N LEU A 828 1.03 -12.03 -26.52
CA LEU A 828 0.49 -10.69 -26.73
C LEU A 828 0.30 -10.01 -25.38
N VAL A 829 1.14 -9.04 -25.05
CA VAL A 829 1.12 -8.31 -23.77
C VAL A 829 0.48 -6.95 -23.98
N LEU A 830 -0.55 -6.65 -23.17
CA LEU A 830 -1.26 -5.37 -23.21
C LEU A 830 -0.74 -4.44 -22.12
N VAL A 831 -0.40 -3.21 -22.50
CA VAL A 831 0.12 -2.16 -21.62
C VAL A 831 -0.68 -0.87 -21.86
N GLY A 832 -0.85 -0.06 -20.82
CA GLY A 832 -1.59 1.20 -20.91
C GLY A 832 -3.10 1.04 -20.74
N GLY A 833 -3.71 1.98 -20.02
CA GLY A 833 -5.11 1.89 -19.59
C GLY A 833 -6.14 1.83 -20.73
N SER A 834 -5.82 2.34 -21.92
CA SER A 834 -6.74 2.30 -23.07
C SER A 834 -6.84 0.91 -23.72
N THR A 835 -5.94 -0.02 -23.42
CA THR A 835 -6.07 -1.44 -23.82
C THR A 835 -7.21 -2.16 -23.12
N ARG A 836 -7.82 -1.56 -22.09
CA ARG A 836 -9.04 -2.07 -21.44
C ARG A 836 -10.28 -1.95 -22.34
N ILE A 837 -10.21 -1.19 -23.44
CA ILE A 837 -11.32 -1.05 -24.40
C ILE A 837 -11.55 -2.41 -25.10
N PRO A 838 -12.76 -3.01 -25.02
CA PRO A 838 -13.02 -4.33 -25.59
C PRO A 838 -12.77 -4.45 -27.09
N LYS A 839 -13.03 -3.37 -27.85
CA LYS A 839 -12.78 -3.31 -29.30
C LYS A 839 -11.30 -3.43 -29.64
N VAL A 840 -10.41 -2.84 -28.83
CA VAL A 840 -8.95 -2.95 -29.01
C VAL A 840 -8.50 -4.40 -28.81
N GLN A 841 -8.98 -5.05 -27.73
CA GLN A 841 -8.67 -6.46 -27.46
C GLN A 841 -9.22 -7.39 -28.55
N THR A 842 -10.44 -7.14 -29.02
CA THR A 842 -11.06 -7.94 -30.09
C THR A 842 -10.33 -7.76 -31.41
N MET A 843 -9.94 -6.53 -31.76
CA MET A 843 -9.16 -6.22 -32.95
C MET A 843 -7.82 -6.96 -32.92
N LEU A 844 -7.10 -6.88 -31.79
CA LEU A 844 -5.80 -7.54 -31.65
C LEU A 844 -5.94 -9.07 -31.69
N SER A 845 -6.89 -9.64 -30.95
CA SER A 845 -7.12 -11.10 -30.97
C SER A 845 -7.50 -11.58 -32.38
N THR A 846 -8.30 -10.81 -33.13
CA THR A 846 -8.67 -11.15 -34.51
C THR A 846 -7.46 -11.12 -35.44
N LEU A 847 -6.59 -10.10 -35.31
CA LEU A 847 -5.36 -9.95 -36.11
C LEU A 847 -4.41 -11.15 -35.94
N PHE A 848 -4.38 -11.74 -34.75
CA PHE A 848 -3.54 -12.89 -34.40
C PHE A 848 -4.30 -14.23 -34.42
N GLY A 849 -5.37 -14.35 -35.20
CA GLY A 849 -6.06 -15.62 -35.44
C GLY A 849 -6.84 -16.19 -34.24
N GLY A 850 -7.34 -15.31 -33.36
CA GLY A 850 -8.10 -15.68 -32.15
C GLY A 850 -7.21 -16.00 -30.95
N LYS A 851 -5.94 -15.60 -30.97
CA LYS A 851 -5.00 -15.82 -29.88
C LYS A 851 -5.45 -15.12 -28.59
N GLU A 852 -5.23 -15.77 -27.46
CA GLU A 852 -5.51 -15.19 -26.15
C GLU A 852 -4.50 -14.09 -25.80
N LEU A 853 -4.99 -13.02 -25.17
CA LEU A 853 -4.19 -11.88 -24.74
C LEU A 853 -3.70 -12.11 -23.31
N SER A 854 -2.43 -11.85 -23.07
CA SER A 854 -1.83 -12.00 -21.74
C SER A 854 -2.35 -10.94 -20.78
N LYS A 855 -2.76 -11.39 -19.59
CA LYS A 855 -3.31 -10.55 -18.50
C LYS A 855 -2.53 -10.72 -17.19
N SER A 856 -1.32 -11.29 -17.25
CA SER A 856 -0.50 -11.54 -16.07
C SER A 856 -0.04 -10.25 -15.38
N ILE A 857 0.17 -9.18 -16.15
CA ILE A 857 0.67 -7.90 -15.64
C ILE A 857 -0.46 -6.87 -15.60
N ASN A 858 -0.42 -5.99 -14.61
CA ASN A 858 -1.28 -4.82 -14.57
C ASN A 858 -0.83 -3.78 -15.63
N PRO A 859 -1.69 -3.42 -16.61
CA PRO A 859 -1.31 -2.52 -17.71
C PRO A 859 -0.94 -1.11 -17.25
N ASP A 860 -1.41 -0.67 -16.07
CA ASP A 860 -1.17 0.68 -15.53
C ASP A 860 0.11 0.75 -14.67
N GLU A 861 0.72 -0.40 -14.32
CA GLU A 861 1.89 -0.49 -13.42
C GLU A 861 3.11 -1.15 -14.09
N ALA A 862 2.91 -1.88 -15.19
CA ALA A 862 3.94 -2.68 -15.88
C ALA A 862 5.20 -1.88 -16.23
N VAL A 863 5.02 -0.65 -16.70
CA VAL A 863 6.11 0.23 -17.15
C VAL A 863 6.97 0.69 -15.97
N ALA A 864 6.35 1.21 -14.90
CA ALA A 864 7.05 1.60 -13.68
C ALA A 864 7.73 0.38 -13.02
N TYR A 865 7.09 -0.79 -13.10
CA TYR A 865 7.66 -2.03 -12.60
C TYR A 865 8.98 -2.34 -13.31
N GLY A 866 8.99 -2.36 -14.65
CA GLY A 866 10.19 -2.60 -15.45
C GLY A 866 11.29 -1.55 -15.26
N ALA A 867 10.91 -0.28 -15.07
CA ALA A 867 11.87 0.78 -14.76
C ALA A 867 12.56 0.55 -13.41
N ALA A 868 11.82 0.08 -12.40
CA ALA A 868 12.38 -0.24 -11.08
C ALA A 868 13.31 -1.46 -11.13
N VAL A 869 12.97 -2.48 -11.92
CA VAL A 869 13.88 -3.61 -12.23
C VAL A 869 15.18 -3.10 -12.82
N GLN A 870 15.10 -2.21 -13.82
CA GLN A 870 16.27 -1.66 -14.48
C GLN A 870 17.13 -0.82 -13.51
N GLY A 871 16.48 -0.09 -12.60
CA GLY A 871 17.14 0.61 -11.51
C GLY A 871 17.95 -0.34 -10.60
N ALA A 872 17.37 -1.47 -10.22
CA ALA A 872 18.03 -2.50 -9.41
C ALA A 872 19.27 -3.09 -10.08
N ILE A 873 19.17 -3.37 -11.39
CA ILE A 873 20.28 -3.88 -12.21
C ILE A 873 21.43 -2.85 -12.24
N LEU A 874 21.11 -1.55 -12.36
CA LEU A 874 22.07 -0.46 -12.37
C LEU A 874 22.73 -0.21 -11.00
N ASP A 875 22.01 -0.41 -9.92
CA ASP A 875 22.53 -0.30 -8.54
C ASP A 875 23.41 -1.50 -8.15
N GLY A 876 23.44 -2.54 -8.98
CA GLY A 876 24.29 -3.72 -8.78
C GLY A 876 23.75 -4.71 -7.75
N ILE A 877 22.44 -4.66 -7.46
CA ILE A 877 21.73 -5.68 -6.68
C ILE A 877 21.68 -6.96 -7.53
N ARG A 878 22.42 -7.99 -7.12
CA ARG A 878 22.58 -9.25 -7.88
C ARG A 878 21.84 -10.40 -7.19
N ASN A 879 20.68 -10.76 -7.73
CA ASN A 879 19.97 -12.00 -7.42
C ASN A 879 20.14 -13.01 -8.59
N ASP A 880 19.85 -14.30 -8.36
CA ASP A 880 19.90 -15.33 -9.41
C ASP A 880 18.98 -15.01 -10.61
N ALA A 881 17.89 -14.26 -10.38
CA ALA A 881 16.96 -13.82 -11.42
C ALA A 881 17.42 -12.59 -12.24
N THR A 882 18.34 -11.76 -11.70
CA THR A 882 18.83 -10.55 -12.39
C THR A 882 20.17 -10.76 -13.09
N ASN A 883 20.89 -11.84 -12.75
CA ASN A 883 22.21 -12.16 -13.34
C ASN A 883 22.15 -12.55 -14.82
N SER A 884 20.99 -12.96 -15.34
CA SER A 884 20.80 -13.38 -16.74
C SER A 884 20.11 -12.34 -17.63
N LEU A 885 19.68 -11.20 -17.07
CA LEU A 885 18.91 -10.20 -17.80
C LEU A 885 19.82 -9.27 -18.61
N LEU A 886 19.87 -9.48 -19.91
CA LEU A 886 20.57 -8.59 -20.85
C LEU A 886 19.55 -7.92 -21.76
N LEU A 887 19.48 -6.60 -21.70
CA LEU A 887 18.61 -5.82 -22.58
C LEU A 887 19.38 -5.29 -23.78
N VAL A 888 18.86 -5.55 -24.98
CA VAL A 888 19.34 -4.99 -26.26
C VAL A 888 18.19 -4.22 -26.91
N ASP A 889 18.27 -2.90 -26.83
CA ASP A 889 17.29 -1.98 -27.43
C ASP A 889 17.70 -1.58 -28.86
N VAL A 890 16.84 -0.88 -29.60
CA VAL A 890 17.08 -0.48 -31.00
C VAL A 890 16.75 0.99 -31.29
N THR A 891 17.28 1.53 -32.39
CA THR A 891 16.93 2.87 -32.88
C THR A 891 15.52 2.91 -33.47
N PRO A 892 14.66 3.89 -33.12
CA PRO A 892 13.30 3.96 -33.67
C PRO A 892 13.25 4.49 -35.12
N LEU A 893 14.21 5.36 -35.49
CA LEU A 893 14.27 6.01 -36.79
C LEU A 893 15.68 5.90 -37.40
N SER A 894 15.75 5.98 -38.72
CA SER A 894 17.01 6.00 -39.46
C SER A 894 17.72 7.33 -39.30
N LEU A 895 19.03 7.29 -39.07
CA LEU A 895 19.91 8.43 -38.90
C LEU A 895 20.89 8.51 -40.07
N GLY A 896 21.06 9.72 -40.59
CA GLY A 896 21.87 9.95 -41.78
C GLY A 896 22.30 11.40 -41.93
N ILE A 897 23.07 11.65 -42.99
CA ILE A 897 23.50 12.99 -43.37
C ILE A 897 22.94 13.40 -44.72
N GLU A 898 22.84 14.70 -44.96
CA GLU A 898 22.56 15.25 -46.28
C GLU A 898 23.71 14.97 -47.26
N THR A 899 23.35 14.64 -48.50
CA THR A 899 24.29 14.51 -49.62
C THR A 899 23.78 15.28 -50.84
N VAL A 900 24.66 15.46 -51.84
CA VAL A 900 24.36 16.12 -53.11
C VAL A 900 22.95 15.79 -53.62
N GLY A 901 22.15 16.84 -53.85
CA GLY A 901 20.77 16.73 -54.33
C GLY A 901 19.69 16.69 -53.25
N LYS A 902 19.99 17.11 -52.00
CA LYS A 902 19.05 17.10 -50.86
C LYS A 902 18.51 15.70 -50.54
N VAL A 903 19.34 14.67 -50.76
CA VAL A 903 19.00 13.26 -50.49
C VAL A 903 19.67 12.81 -49.20
N MET A 904 18.92 12.11 -48.36
CA MET A 904 19.42 11.56 -47.10
C MET A 904 20.26 10.30 -47.35
N SER A 905 21.52 10.32 -46.91
CA SER A 905 22.39 9.15 -46.88
C SER A 905 22.34 8.52 -45.49
N VAL A 906 21.62 7.41 -45.37
CA VAL A 906 21.43 6.69 -44.10
C VAL A 906 22.74 6.00 -43.68
N LEU A 907 23.21 6.28 -42.46
CA LEU A 907 24.35 5.59 -41.82
C LEU A 907 23.88 4.49 -40.86
N ILE A 908 22.89 4.81 -40.03
CA ILE A 908 22.28 3.89 -39.07
C ILE A 908 20.82 3.77 -39.47
N LYS A 909 20.39 2.55 -39.82
CA LYS A 909 18.98 2.30 -40.18
C LYS A 909 18.14 2.21 -38.90
N ARG A 910 16.84 2.44 -39.00
CA ARG A 910 15.90 2.09 -37.92
C ARG A 910 16.02 0.61 -37.54
N ASN A 911 15.63 0.30 -36.32
CA ASN A 911 15.74 -1.01 -35.68
C ASN A 911 17.19 -1.53 -35.58
N THR A 912 18.21 -0.65 -35.59
CA THR A 912 19.60 -1.07 -35.34
C THR A 912 19.82 -1.18 -33.83
N ALA A 913 20.35 -2.31 -33.36
CA ALA A 913 20.65 -2.54 -31.94
C ALA A 913 21.62 -1.48 -31.37
N ILE A 914 21.32 -0.94 -30.19
CA ILE A 914 22.13 0.05 -29.47
C ILE A 914 22.78 -0.57 -28.22
N PRO A 915 23.99 -0.14 -27.82
CA PRO A 915 24.81 0.92 -28.43
C PRO A 915 25.46 0.50 -29.76
N VAL A 916 25.61 1.44 -30.70
CA VAL A 916 26.19 1.18 -32.02
C VAL A 916 27.09 2.31 -32.48
N ARG A 917 28.17 1.94 -33.20
CA ARG A 917 29.09 2.88 -33.87
C ARG A 917 29.18 2.54 -35.35
N LYS A 918 28.86 3.49 -36.23
CA LYS A 918 29.00 3.36 -37.69
C LYS A 918 29.82 4.51 -38.25
N THR A 919 30.78 4.19 -39.11
CA THR A 919 31.63 5.17 -39.78
C THR A 919 31.48 5.02 -41.29
N ARG A 920 31.36 6.14 -42.00
CA ARG A 920 31.34 6.20 -43.46
C ARG A 920 32.19 7.35 -43.97
N VAL A 921 32.89 7.14 -45.09
CA VAL A 921 33.76 8.14 -45.71
C VAL A 921 32.96 8.95 -46.72
N TYR A 922 33.07 10.27 -46.62
CA TYR A 922 32.53 11.27 -47.53
C TYR A 922 33.67 12.11 -48.13
N THR A 923 33.36 12.86 -49.19
CA THR A 923 34.32 13.71 -49.92
C THR A 923 33.71 15.08 -50.21
N THR A 924 34.55 16.06 -50.53
CA THR A 924 34.14 17.40 -50.98
C THR A 924 33.39 17.37 -52.31
N GLU A 925 32.49 18.34 -52.47
CA GLU A 925 31.62 18.51 -53.65
C GLU A 925 32.27 19.43 -54.68
N GLU A 926 33.05 20.42 -54.21
CA GLU A 926 33.74 21.41 -55.02
C GLU A 926 35.27 21.29 -54.95
N ASP A 927 35.95 21.76 -56.01
CA ASP A 927 37.41 21.82 -56.05
C ASP A 927 37.93 22.85 -55.03
N TYR A 928 38.95 22.48 -54.27
CA TYR A 928 39.63 23.32 -53.27
C TYR A 928 38.74 23.78 -52.10
N GLN A 929 37.66 23.06 -51.82
CA GLN A 929 36.79 23.27 -50.67
C GLN A 929 37.57 23.10 -49.35
N THR A 930 37.63 24.16 -48.53
CA THR A 930 38.40 24.19 -47.27
C THR A 930 37.59 23.79 -46.04
N SER A 931 36.27 23.66 -46.19
CA SER A 931 35.35 23.24 -45.13
C SER A 931 34.13 22.50 -45.69
N VAL A 932 33.61 21.52 -44.95
CA VAL A 932 32.40 20.76 -45.29
C VAL A 932 31.36 20.92 -44.18
N ASP A 933 30.13 21.24 -44.57
CA ASP A 933 28.99 21.26 -43.66
C ASP A 933 28.38 19.86 -43.58
N VAL A 934 28.27 19.34 -42.35
CA VAL A 934 27.62 18.06 -42.08
C VAL A 934 26.26 18.37 -41.48
N CYS A 935 25.20 18.16 -42.25
CA CYS A 935 23.81 18.28 -41.80
C CYS A 935 23.26 16.89 -41.44
N ILE A 936 22.72 16.72 -40.24
CA ILE A 936 22.25 15.44 -39.71
C ILE A 936 20.73 15.43 -39.65
N TYR A 937 20.17 14.32 -40.11
CA TYR A 937 18.73 14.09 -40.21
C TYR A 937 18.31 12.76 -39.58
N GLU A 938 17.07 12.73 -39.12
CA GLU A 938 16.34 11.56 -38.64
C GLU A 938 15.05 11.38 -39.46
N GLY A 939 14.84 10.18 -40.01
CA GLY A 939 13.63 9.85 -40.74
C GLY A 939 13.83 8.83 -41.86
N GLU A 940 12.71 8.38 -42.43
CA GLU A 940 12.67 7.28 -43.41
C GLU A 940 12.50 7.75 -44.86
N ARG A 941 12.31 9.06 -45.09
CA ARG A 941 12.07 9.59 -46.43
C ARG A 941 13.39 9.81 -47.18
N ALA A 942 13.35 9.72 -48.51
CA ALA A 942 14.54 9.90 -49.33
C ALA A 942 15.03 11.36 -49.38
N CYS A 943 14.10 12.33 -49.40
CA CYS A 943 14.42 13.76 -49.42
C CYS A 943 14.55 14.32 -48.00
N VAL A 944 15.62 15.06 -47.72
CA VAL A 944 15.92 15.62 -46.38
C VAL A 944 14.87 16.63 -45.91
N GLU A 945 14.18 17.31 -46.83
CA GLU A 945 13.14 18.31 -46.52
C GLU A 945 11.91 17.72 -45.81
N SER A 946 11.71 16.40 -45.93
CA SER A 946 10.60 15.70 -45.28
C SER A 946 11.04 14.87 -44.07
N ASN A 947 12.30 15.00 -43.65
CA ASN A 947 12.86 14.35 -42.46
C ASN A 947 13.18 15.41 -41.39
N ASN A 948 13.33 14.97 -40.15
CA ASN A 948 13.63 15.86 -39.04
C ASN A 948 15.12 16.22 -39.04
N LYS A 949 15.45 17.50 -39.10
CA LYS A 949 16.85 17.96 -38.98
C LYS A 949 17.25 17.95 -37.49
N LEU A 950 18.26 17.16 -37.15
CA LEU A 950 18.74 17.03 -35.77
C LEU A 950 19.85 18.03 -35.43
N GLY A 951 20.64 18.45 -36.41
CA GLY A 951 21.74 19.39 -36.19
C GLY A 951 22.62 19.59 -37.41
N GLU A 952 23.53 20.56 -37.32
CA GLU A 952 24.56 20.80 -38.32
C GLU A 952 25.86 21.22 -37.66
N PHE A 953 26.99 20.85 -38.26
CA PHE A 953 28.29 21.35 -37.84
C PHE A 953 29.26 21.41 -39.02
N ASN A 954 30.22 22.33 -38.94
CA ASN A 954 31.22 22.55 -39.99
C ASN A 954 32.56 21.93 -39.59
N ILE A 955 33.16 21.15 -40.48
CA ILE A 955 34.57 20.75 -40.37
C ILE A 955 35.41 21.68 -41.23
N SER A 956 36.29 22.47 -40.60
CA SER A 956 37.21 23.39 -41.27
C SER A 956 38.66 22.92 -41.17
N GLY A 957 39.53 23.40 -42.06
CA GLY A 957 40.95 23.02 -42.10
C GLY A 957 41.25 21.87 -43.05
N LEU A 958 40.40 21.63 -44.05
CA LEU A 958 40.67 20.66 -45.12
C LEU A 958 41.79 21.18 -46.03
N GLU A 959 42.68 20.28 -46.45
CA GLU A 959 43.71 20.59 -47.44
C GLU A 959 43.06 20.96 -48.78
N ARG A 960 43.59 21.98 -49.47
CA ARG A 960 43.10 22.39 -50.78
C ARG A 960 43.41 21.29 -51.81
N ALA A 961 42.42 20.46 -52.10
CA ALA A 961 42.51 19.33 -53.02
C ALA A 961 41.36 19.36 -54.03
N LYS A 962 41.44 18.58 -55.12
CA LYS A 962 40.34 18.51 -56.10
C LYS A 962 39.14 17.79 -55.48
N ARG A 963 37.93 18.03 -56.02
CA ARG A 963 36.73 17.30 -55.60
C ARG A 963 36.98 15.80 -55.70
N GLY A 964 36.57 15.04 -54.68
CA GLY A 964 36.80 13.60 -54.63
C GLY A 964 38.09 13.16 -53.92
N GLU A 965 39.05 14.07 -53.68
CA GLU A 965 40.33 13.73 -53.04
C GLU A 965 40.29 13.77 -51.49
N PRO A 966 39.65 14.75 -50.83
CA PRO A 966 39.50 14.75 -49.38
C PRO A 966 38.68 13.56 -48.88
N GLN A 967 39.12 12.92 -47.78
CA GLN A 967 38.44 11.77 -47.17
C GLN A 967 38.01 12.10 -45.75
N VAL A 968 36.77 12.57 -45.62
CA VAL A 968 36.15 12.90 -44.34
C VAL A 968 35.43 11.67 -43.80
N GLU A 969 35.96 11.07 -42.73
CA GLU A 969 35.26 10.00 -41.99
C GLU A 969 34.23 10.61 -41.04
N VAL A 970 32.96 10.39 -41.34
CA VAL A 970 31.85 10.73 -40.46
C VAL A 970 31.45 9.49 -39.67
N THR A 971 31.46 9.59 -38.35
CA THR A 971 31.13 8.53 -37.40
C THR A 971 29.90 8.93 -36.60
N PHE A 972 28.90 8.06 -36.61
CA PHE A 972 27.71 8.14 -35.77
C PHE A 972 27.86 7.11 -34.65
N GLU A 973 27.72 7.55 -33.41
CA GLU A 973 27.78 6.71 -32.21
C GLU A 973 26.53 6.96 -31.38
N ILE A 974 25.77 5.90 -31.11
CA ILE A 974 24.56 5.95 -30.27
C ILE A 974 24.86 5.21 -28.98
N ASP A 975 24.64 5.88 -27.85
CA ASP A 975 24.87 5.32 -26.52
C ASP A 975 23.72 4.39 -26.06
N ALA A 976 23.83 3.86 -24.85
CA ALA A 976 22.80 2.98 -24.27
C ALA A 976 21.49 3.69 -23.87
N ASN A 977 21.44 5.03 -23.91
CA ASN A 977 20.22 5.83 -23.70
C ASN A 977 19.54 6.21 -25.02
N GLY A 978 20.16 5.87 -26.16
CA GLY A 978 19.70 6.27 -27.49
C GLY A 978 20.16 7.67 -27.91
N ILE A 979 21.14 8.27 -27.23
CA ILE A 979 21.64 9.63 -27.53
C ILE A 979 22.71 9.58 -28.63
N LEU A 980 22.58 10.45 -29.64
CA LEU A 980 23.48 10.48 -30.80
C LEU A 980 24.70 11.41 -30.62
N ASN A 981 25.89 10.83 -30.77
CA ASN A 981 27.16 11.54 -30.93
C ASN A 981 27.66 11.44 -32.38
N VAL A 982 27.97 12.57 -33.01
CA VAL A 982 28.48 12.61 -34.39
C VAL A 982 29.86 13.26 -34.43
N SER A 983 30.82 12.57 -35.02
CA SER A 983 32.16 13.11 -35.23
C SER A 983 32.56 13.00 -36.69
N ALA A 984 33.21 14.03 -37.21
CA ALA A 984 33.85 14.05 -38.52
C ALA A 984 35.37 14.21 -38.34
N ARG A 985 36.14 13.40 -39.07
CA ARG A 985 37.60 13.47 -39.07
C ARG A 985 38.13 13.34 -40.49
N ASP A 986 38.93 14.30 -40.94
CA ASP A 986 39.68 14.15 -42.18
C ASP A 986 40.88 13.22 -41.98
N LYS A 987 41.03 12.22 -42.86
CA LYS A 987 42.10 11.23 -42.77
C LYS A 987 43.49 11.81 -42.99
N LYS A 988 43.60 12.86 -43.80
CA LYS A 988 44.89 13.35 -44.27
C LYS A 988 45.44 14.45 -43.36
N THR A 989 44.64 15.46 -43.05
CA THR A 989 45.03 16.57 -42.16
C THR A 989 44.88 16.25 -40.68
N GLY A 990 44.05 15.24 -40.34
CA GLY A 990 43.67 14.95 -38.96
C GLY A 990 42.73 15.98 -38.35
N ALA A 991 42.26 16.97 -39.11
CA ALA A 991 41.22 17.90 -38.69
C ALA A 991 40.01 17.11 -38.19
N LYS A 992 39.51 17.47 -37.01
CA LYS A 992 38.35 16.83 -36.40
C LYS A 992 37.36 17.89 -35.98
N ALA A 993 36.09 17.60 -36.21
CA ALA A 993 34.97 18.31 -35.62
C ALA A 993 34.06 17.25 -35.02
N GLU A 994 33.79 17.34 -33.73
CA GLU A 994 32.85 16.47 -33.05
C GLU A 994 31.75 17.32 -32.47
N THR A 995 30.53 16.82 -32.58
CA THR A 995 29.36 17.40 -31.95
C THR A 995 28.56 16.27 -31.35
N THR A 996 28.22 16.41 -30.08
CA THR A 996 27.11 15.65 -29.54
C THR A 996 25.87 16.29 -30.13
N ILE A 997 25.11 15.54 -30.95
CA ILE A 997 23.89 16.08 -31.56
C ILE A 997 22.80 16.02 -30.52
N SER A 998 22.91 16.95 -29.60
CA SER A 998 21.82 17.54 -28.88
C SER A 998 21.47 18.81 -29.63
N ASN A 999 20.29 18.87 -30.24
CA ASN A 999 19.87 20.01 -31.06
C ASN A 999 20.05 21.32 -30.27
N ASN A 1000 20.88 22.25 -30.75
CA ASN A 1000 21.10 23.54 -30.07
C ASN A 1000 19.83 24.40 -30.05
N ARG A 1001 18.84 24.10 -30.89
CA ARG A 1001 17.52 24.73 -30.89
C ARG A 1001 16.56 23.88 -30.04
N GLY A 1002 16.29 24.34 -28.82
CA GLY A 1002 15.35 23.68 -27.90
C GLY A 1002 15.93 23.38 -26.53
N ARG A 1003 17.23 23.09 -26.43
CA ARG A 1003 17.88 22.66 -25.18
C ARG A 1003 18.04 23.80 -24.15
N LEU A 1004 17.87 23.47 -22.88
CA LEU A 1004 18.23 24.34 -21.76
C LEU A 1004 19.75 24.32 -21.60
N SER A 1005 20.39 25.48 -21.56
CA SER A 1005 21.82 25.54 -21.24
C SER A 1005 22.06 25.04 -19.81
N GLN A 1006 23.29 24.63 -19.48
CA GLN A 1006 23.59 24.25 -18.09
C GLN A 1006 23.28 25.40 -17.11
N GLU A 1007 23.49 26.65 -17.53
CA GLU A 1007 23.12 27.84 -16.76
C GLU A 1007 21.60 27.98 -16.60
N ASP A 1008 20.81 27.65 -17.62
CA ASP A 1008 19.34 27.62 -17.51
C ASP A 1008 18.87 26.49 -16.59
N ILE A 1009 19.46 25.30 -16.70
CA ILE A 1009 19.14 24.17 -15.82
C ILE A 1009 19.47 24.53 -14.38
N ASP A 1010 20.65 25.08 -14.11
CA ASP A 1010 21.05 25.47 -12.76
C ASP A 1010 20.14 26.59 -12.21
N ARG A 1011 19.71 27.54 -13.05
CA ARG A 1011 18.72 28.57 -12.69
C ARG A 1011 17.37 27.92 -12.35
N MET A 1012 16.88 27.00 -13.17
CA MET A 1012 15.61 26.30 -12.96
C MET A 1012 15.64 25.40 -11.72
N VAL A 1013 16.75 24.73 -11.45
CA VAL A 1013 16.99 23.98 -10.20
C VAL A 1013 16.92 24.92 -9.00
N ALA A 1014 17.59 26.07 -9.06
CA ALA A 1014 17.55 27.06 -7.99
C ALA A 1014 16.14 27.63 -7.76
N GLU A 1015 15.37 27.84 -8.83
CA GLU A 1015 13.96 28.24 -8.75
C GLU A 1015 13.08 27.14 -8.16
N ALA A 1016 13.25 25.88 -8.58
CA ALA A 1016 12.57 24.72 -8.03
C ALA A 1016 12.84 24.55 -6.52
N ASP A 1017 14.08 24.73 -6.08
CA ASP A 1017 14.46 24.72 -4.67
C ASP A 1017 13.87 25.88 -3.87
N LYS A 1018 13.76 27.06 -4.48
CA LYS A 1018 13.07 28.21 -3.87
C LYS A 1018 11.58 27.91 -3.68
N PHE A 1019 10.91 27.37 -4.68
CA PHE A 1019 9.51 26.97 -4.57
C PHE A 1019 9.29 25.87 -3.52
N LYS A 1020 10.20 24.89 -3.45
CA LYS A 1020 10.16 23.85 -2.41
C LYS A 1020 10.24 24.43 -0.99
N LYS A 1021 11.08 25.46 -0.77
CA LYS A 1021 11.17 26.16 0.51
C LYS A 1021 9.89 26.92 0.84
N ASP A 1022 9.33 27.64 -0.13
CA ASP A 1022 8.06 28.35 0.02
C ASP A 1022 6.92 27.38 0.38
N ASP A 1023 6.82 26.25 -0.34
CA ASP A 1023 5.82 25.20 -0.12
C ASP A 1023 5.96 24.60 1.31
N ALA A 1024 7.19 24.35 1.76
CA ALA A 1024 7.46 23.83 3.11
C ALA A 1024 7.17 24.85 4.24
N GLU A 1025 7.37 26.15 3.99
CA GLU A 1025 7.02 27.21 4.93
C GLU A 1025 5.50 27.39 5.02
N MET A 1026 4.81 27.32 3.88
CA MET A 1026 3.35 27.36 3.83
C MET A 1026 2.71 26.14 4.53
N LEU A 1027 3.25 24.94 4.32
CA LEU A 1027 2.81 23.73 5.02
C LEU A 1027 2.97 23.91 6.54
N ARG A 1028 4.13 24.38 7.02
CA ARG A 1028 4.35 24.70 8.44
C ARG A 1028 3.36 25.73 8.97
N ARG A 1029 2.99 26.73 8.17
CA ARG A 1029 1.99 27.73 8.55
C ARG A 1029 0.59 27.12 8.66
N ILE A 1030 0.22 26.20 7.76
CA ILE A 1030 -1.07 25.48 7.80
C ILE A 1030 -1.11 24.55 9.00
N GLU A 1031 -0.05 23.78 9.26
CA GLU A 1031 0.06 22.91 10.44
C GLU A 1031 -0.03 23.72 11.73
N ALA A 1032 0.72 24.83 11.84
CA ALA A 1032 0.65 25.73 12.99
C ALA A 1032 -0.75 26.35 13.16
N ARG A 1033 -1.43 26.70 12.05
CA ARG A 1033 -2.82 27.18 12.11
C ARG A 1033 -3.78 26.09 12.59
N ASN A 1034 -3.65 24.86 12.08
CA ASN A 1034 -4.49 23.74 12.47
C ASN A 1034 -4.26 23.36 13.95
N ASP A 1035 -3.01 23.38 14.41
CA ASP A 1035 -2.65 23.15 15.81
C ASP A 1035 -3.22 24.26 16.71
N LEU A 1036 -3.13 25.52 16.27
CA LEU A 1036 -3.72 26.67 16.96
C LEU A 1036 -5.26 26.58 17.00
N GLU A 1037 -5.91 26.22 15.89
CA GLU A 1037 -7.36 26.02 15.83
C GLU A 1037 -7.79 24.88 16.75
N GLN A 1038 -7.08 23.75 16.75
CA GLN A 1038 -7.32 22.66 17.69
C GLN A 1038 -7.11 23.09 19.14
N PHE A 1039 -6.08 23.90 19.41
CA PHE A 1039 -5.81 24.42 20.75
C PHE A 1039 -6.90 25.39 21.21
N ILE A 1040 -7.31 26.35 20.37
CA ILE A 1040 -8.41 27.27 20.62
C ILE A 1040 -9.70 26.48 20.86
N TYR A 1041 -9.98 25.47 20.05
CA TYR A 1041 -11.15 24.62 20.22
C TYR A 1041 -11.15 23.91 21.58
N ARG A 1042 -10.01 23.31 21.97
CA ARG A 1042 -9.83 22.72 23.31
C ARG A 1042 -9.97 23.75 24.42
N ALA A 1043 -9.45 24.96 24.25
CA ALA A 1043 -9.56 26.04 25.23
C ALA A 1043 -11.01 26.54 25.39
N ILE A 1044 -11.76 26.64 24.29
CA ILE A 1044 -13.20 26.95 24.31
C ILE A 1044 -13.97 25.85 25.02
N GLU A 1045 -13.69 24.57 24.73
CA GLU A 1045 -14.33 23.45 25.43
C GLU A 1045 -14.03 23.48 26.94
N MET A 1046 -12.77 23.71 27.33
CA MET A 1046 -12.37 23.82 28.74
C MET A 1046 -13.03 25.01 29.46
N ALA A 1047 -13.16 26.17 28.80
CA ALA A 1047 -13.85 27.33 29.35
C ALA A 1047 -15.35 27.05 29.54
N ARG A 1048 -15.95 26.35 28.57
CA ARG A 1048 -17.35 25.93 28.59
C ARG A 1048 -17.64 24.90 29.69
N GLU A 1049 -16.73 23.95 29.90
CA GLU A 1049 -16.81 22.95 30.97
C GLU A 1049 -16.72 23.59 32.37
N LYS A 1050 -15.89 24.63 32.52
CA LYS A 1050 -15.77 25.41 33.77
C LYS A 1050 -16.89 26.42 33.99
N GLY A 1051 -17.74 26.66 32.97
CA GLY A 1051 -18.85 27.60 33.03
C GLY A 1051 -18.44 29.07 33.02
N ASP A 1052 -17.24 29.38 32.52
CA ASP A 1052 -16.67 30.72 32.55
C ASP A 1052 -16.93 31.46 31.23
N THR A 1053 -18.13 32.05 31.13
CA THR A 1053 -18.65 32.65 29.89
C THR A 1053 -17.87 33.87 29.42
N ASN A 1054 -17.19 34.58 30.32
CA ASN A 1054 -16.30 35.70 29.95
C ASN A 1054 -15.00 35.23 29.31
N VAL A 1055 -14.46 34.10 29.76
CA VAL A 1055 -13.27 33.49 29.16
C VAL A 1055 -13.63 32.89 27.80
N GLU A 1056 -14.79 32.26 27.67
CA GLU A 1056 -15.30 31.77 26.37
C GLU A 1056 -15.48 32.91 25.36
N SER A 1057 -16.05 34.05 25.76
CA SER A 1057 -16.20 35.21 24.87
C SER A 1057 -14.85 35.81 24.49
N THR A 1058 -13.93 35.95 25.45
CA THR A 1058 -12.59 36.50 25.21
C THR A 1058 -11.77 35.61 24.26
N ILE A 1059 -11.89 34.28 24.36
CA ILE A 1059 -11.22 33.34 23.46
C ILE A 1059 -11.84 33.39 22.05
N ARG A 1060 -13.15 33.62 21.93
CA ARG A 1060 -13.79 33.80 20.61
C ARG A 1060 -13.41 35.14 19.97
N ASP A 1061 -13.38 36.21 20.75
CA ASP A 1061 -12.95 37.53 20.28
C ASP A 1061 -11.46 37.57 19.92
N ALA A 1062 -10.63 36.70 20.53
CA ALA A 1062 -9.21 36.54 20.16
C ALA A 1062 -8.98 35.60 18.97
N ARG A 1063 -10.00 34.81 18.59
CA ARG A 1063 -9.97 33.92 17.42
C ARG A 1063 -10.34 34.67 16.14
N ASP A 1064 -11.37 35.51 16.23
CA ASP A 1064 -11.84 36.36 15.14
C ASP A 1064 -10.85 37.51 14.89
#